data_AF-A0A9P1G8U2-F1
#
_entry.id   AF-A0A9P1G8U2-F1
#
_cell.length_a   1.000
_cell.length_b   1.000
_cell.length_c   1.000
_cell.angle_alpha   90.00
_cell.angle_beta   90.00
_cell.angle_gamma   90.00
#
_symmetry.space_group_name_H-M   'P 1'
#
loop_
_entity.id
_entity.type
_entity.pdbx_description
1 polymer ?
#
loop_
_entity_poly.entity_id
_entity_poly.type
_entity_poly.pdbx_seq_one_letter_code
_entity_poly.pdbx_strand_id
1 'polypeptide(L)'
;EPLFFLESFAGQAQATRSVQSSFPGKVTAAIDVKFSEKHYTPQFGNKIASLLERLKPRTDYVADNPRVDAVALFETWSWGDLWDDANMRSLIRYLYGAKALQIPPNWKSEVKLKMEQAKAEIAEAETQPGIKEELNLVTAPLAEPGLRAAPSESEKGELSPSRLSNMSVDASDDPYGFLSDNEDHMDDHMIRRGFVFSPDLDNSPKALPATYDPYLDSLESPPCRAMSLSPLGGPGQFQKELEARASSTTPPSTSSTRTNTSATTEAPTTGKRIGGRVLTPEEVEKYRGKFRRMCEPKKASGKIEVPQDIFDQFQSKGASRERLFEAFVRSDGQKEEFLKEVSMEKTAEQVNELETTGAFYTEQEMKDELGYKQSRIEKTVARGQKDPTYMMVDEVDDEVVYYWCNERTKGSLKNRQSQKLQERTATKGTTDTFAMKLLPQKLDLAAHGHEGPGVETKKPNKVTELQTHMDELLVVLNKAQVFHGKLKENTAAAVQGAGEAVPVVAQFTLDLGKIYDAMTEYAGEMKAGTMSKDSQETHDKLAKIFTESQKVLTKWVATEKKFRPFAKKPKAKVDKEHPETCPKIQKVSGTAEHLAASIGKGVPCTHVLESARKTWADAAGTSSVVASCPVVRGMTRIPDANAEDRIHALLKKNNLALPLEISPLSGSHVEGYPRIKPLDFLEYMAGSGNIHRLLGGHRISSCRVLLETFWRQYELCHPDFGLFLTPGVDYGTCIPIYAHADGGRGFKKSELMVFNWSSALGIGTGKQNRKDHAVRPVSFKRKTANNPRVNLLGHSYATHYLWAVMPAAWHKDDSTFQAMLTEFGRDLAECFEKGVMVGGAHFRLVLLGLKADLKLQARAGKFKRWYSTCRKGPYDPKKANQTAGWCCWLCGAGDVTIPFEEIHTETPAWYQSLPDWIDIPPWGDSPCGLMENSLGYNAHPAKFYLPDLFHIYLAGFGQDHAGSCLVYMLGILFQGSSVEKQLDSLNSAWRLWKRMFKVSTHTYNFTRNMLNFLDAKKVFPTGTWSKASDTPKILEFILYVCSLYPEKVSTDKVLYYIQSSCQSIGVCMKTLYDSDLFMERNQATKVLESGMHYMRCYAKLASKAHALHRPLWVYKPKIHYFHHILLQIKDELYRGAKPYNVLAFSCAMAEDFIGRASLLSRRVNARTTHQRVLQRYLAGAFDVWQHHDAAPGG
;
A
#
# COMPACT_ATOMS: atom_id res chain seq x y z
N GLU A 1 47.31 -2.17 23.54
CA GLU A 1 46.78 -2.68 22.26
C GLU A 1 47.24 -1.86 21.03
N PRO A 2 47.04 -0.54 20.90
CA PRO A 2 47.45 0.20 19.69
C PRO A 2 48.94 0.04 19.31
N LEU A 3 49.84 0.03 20.30
CA LEU A 3 51.27 -0.25 20.11
C LEU A 3 51.53 -1.69 19.63
N PHE A 4 50.91 -2.69 20.26
CA PHE A 4 51.10 -4.12 19.93
C PHE A 4 50.61 -4.46 18.50
N PHE A 5 49.57 -3.76 18.03
CA PHE A 5 49.09 -3.81 16.65
C PHE A 5 50.10 -3.19 15.67
N LEU A 6 50.82 -2.14 16.06
CA LEU A 6 51.87 -1.52 15.26
C LEU A 6 53.19 -2.32 15.27
N GLU A 7 53.61 -2.88 16.40
CA GLU A 7 54.81 -3.71 16.52
C GLU A 7 54.73 -4.96 15.62
N SER A 8 53.54 -5.57 15.54
CA SER A 8 53.28 -6.70 14.62
C SER A 8 53.31 -6.29 13.13
N PHE A 9 53.09 -5.01 12.82
CA PHE A 9 53.20 -4.45 11.47
C PHE A 9 54.60 -3.92 11.13
N ALA A 10 55.43 -3.61 12.15
CA ALA A 10 56.73 -2.95 12.03
C ALA A 10 57.94 -3.92 12.00
N GLY A 11 57.76 -5.13 11.46
CA GLY A 11 58.85 -5.86 10.82
C GLY A 11 59.98 -6.45 11.69
N GLN A 12 59.68 -7.02 12.87
CA GLN A 12 60.66 -7.82 13.64
C GLN A 12 60.32 -9.33 13.72
N ALA A 13 60.18 -9.98 12.56
CA ALA A 13 59.79 -11.40 12.43
C ALA A 13 60.83 -12.44 12.92
N GLN A 14 61.87 -12.02 13.66
CA GLN A 14 62.99 -12.87 14.06
C GLN A 14 62.86 -13.41 15.50
N ALA A 15 62.26 -12.64 16.42
CA ALA A 15 62.05 -13.07 17.81
C ALA A 15 61.15 -14.32 17.89
N THR A 16 60.03 -14.33 17.16
CA THR A 16 59.03 -15.42 17.16
C THR A 16 59.60 -16.77 16.73
N ARG A 17 60.65 -16.77 15.89
CA ARG A 17 61.32 -18.02 15.44
C ARG A 17 62.13 -18.69 16.55
N SER A 18 62.67 -17.92 17.52
CA SER A 18 63.42 -18.48 18.65
C SER A 18 62.52 -19.22 19.67
N VAL A 19 61.31 -18.73 19.87
CA VAL A 19 60.35 -19.34 20.81
C VAL A 19 59.85 -20.69 20.29
N GLN A 20 59.63 -20.81 18.97
CA GLN A 20 59.19 -22.07 18.35
C GLN A 20 60.24 -23.19 18.39
N SER A 21 61.53 -22.90 18.52
CA SER A 21 62.57 -23.93 18.67
C SER A 21 62.71 -24.48 20.10
N SER A 22 61.98 -23.93 21.07
CA SER A 22 62.27 -24.13 22.51
C SER A 22 61.33 -25.10 23.25
N PHE A 23 60.26 -25.62 22.61
CA PHE A 23 59.28 -26.50 23.26
C PHE A 23 58.80 -27.68 22.38
N PRO A 24 59.43 -28.88 22.48
CA PRO A 24 58.99 -30.07 21.77
C PRO A 24 57.95 -30.89 22.58
N GLY A 25 56.65 -30.60 22.42
CA GLY A 25 55.59 -31.26 23.19
C GLY A 25 54.20 -31.27 22.54
N LYS A 26 53.81 -32.43 21.99
CA LYS A 26 52.50 -32.80 21.39
C LYS A 26 51.25 -32.05 21.92
N VAL A 27 50.34 -31.62 21.02
CA VAL A 27 48.97 -32.19 20.82
C VAL A 27 48.12 -31.39 19.78
N THR A 28 47.84 -32.05 18.65
CA THR A 28 46.68 -31.94 17.71
C THR A 28 46.14 -30.63 17.10
N ALA A 29 45.69 -30.80 15.84
CA ALA A 29 44.56 -30.12 15.17
C ALA A 29 44.73 -28.64 14.74
N ALA A 30 45.02 -28.46 13.44
CA ALA A 30 44.94 -27.15 12.78
C ALA A 30 43.48 -26.74 12.50
N ILE A 31 43.19 -25.46 12.70
CA ILE A 31 41.96 -24.79 12.25
C ILE A 31 42.37 -23.78 11.16
N ASP A 32 42.13 -24.12 9.89
CA ASP A 32 42.48 -23.27 8.72
C ASP A 32 41.43 -22.16 8.53
N VAL A 33 41.60 -21.03 9.23
CA VAL A 33 40.79 -19.82 9.03
C VAL A 33 41.54 -18.86 8.12
N LYS A 34 41.21 -18.94 6.82
CA LYS A 34 41.68 -17.99 5.80
C LYS A 34 40.97 -16.65 5.95
N PHE A 35 41.56 -15.76 6.74
CA PHE A 35 41.39 -14.34 6.50
C PHE A 35 42.04 -13.98 5.15
N SER A 36 41.37 -13.16 4.34
CA SER A 36 41.99 -12.57 3.16
C SER A 36 42.88 -11.41 3.58
N GLU A 37 44.20 -11.61 3.54
CA GLU A 37 45.17 -10.54 3.75
C GLU A 37 45.06 -9.50 2.61
N LYS A 38 44.28 -8.44 2.84
CA LYS A 38 44.35 -7.22 2.03
C LYS A 38 45.68 -6.54 2.36
N HIS A 39 46.71 -6.75 1.53
CA HIS A 39 47.96 -6.01 1.64
C HIS A 39 47.74 -4.53 1.27
N TYR A 40 47.74 -3.65 2.26
CA TYR A 40 47.75 -2.20 2.06
C TYR A 40 49.19 -1.71 1.84
N THR A 41 49.37 -0.65 1.03
CA THR A 41 50.73 -0.17 0.73
C THR A 41 51.37 0.50 1.96
N PRO A 42 52.71 0.47 2.11
CA PRO A 42 53.40 1.20 3.18
C PRO A 42 53.09 2.70 3.17
N GLN A 43 52.81 3.27 2.00
CA GLN A 43 52.38 4.66 1.83
C GLN A 43 51.03 4.94 2.52
N PHE A 44 50.08 4.00 2.48
CA PHE A 44 48.82 4.10 3.22
C PHE A 44 49.05 4.02 4.74
N GLY A 45 49.88 3.09 5.19
CA GLY A 45 50.27 2.98 6.61
C GLY A 45 50.90 4.27 7.14
N ASN A 46 51.86 4.83 6.42
CA ASN A 46 52.53 6.09 6.77
C ASN A 46 51.56 7.29 6.74
N LYS A 47 50.58 7.31 5.82
CA LYS A 47 49.52 8.33 5.77
C LYS A 47 48.62 8.25 7.01
N ILE A 48 48.23 7.05 7.43
CA ILE A 48 47.42 6.85 8.64
C ILE A 48 48.22 7.23 9.90
N ALA A 49 49.49 6.83 10.01
CA ALA A 49 50.35 7.19 11.14
C ALA A 49 50.52 8.72 11.30
N SER A 50 50.78 9.44 10.19
CA SER A 50 50.90 10.91 10.20
C SER A 50 49.58 11.66 10.49
N LEU A 51 48.43 11.04 10.23
CA LEU A 51 47.12 11.56 10.64
C LEU A 51 46.84 11.29 12.12
N LEU A 52 47.33 10.18 12.68
CA LEU A 52 47.13 9.81 14.09
C LEU A 52 47.75 10.83 15.06
N GLU A 53 48.92 11.39 14.73
CA GLU A 53 49.52 12.52 15.45
C GLU A 53 48.57 13.73 15.53
N ARG A 54 47.92 14.08 14.41
CA ARG A 54 46.97 15.20 14.33
C ARG A 54 45.64 14.96 15.05
N LEU A 55 45.34 13.71 15.40
CA LEU A 55 44.15 13.31 16.16
C LEU A 55 44.41 13.18 17.68
N LYS A 56 45.64 13.48 18.16
CA LYS A 56 46.01 13.39 19.59
C LYS A 56 45.41 14.44 20.55
N PRO A 57 45.02 15.67 20.17
CA PRO A 57 44.48 16.62 21.14
C PRO A 57 43.14 16.11 21.68
N ARG A 58 43.07 15.86 23.00
CA ARG A 58 41.78 15.68 23.68
C ARG A 58 41.04 17.02 23.64
N THR A 59 40.01 17.11 22.82
CA THR A 59 39.06 18.22 22.81
C THR A 59 37.86 17.85 23.68
N ASP A 60 37.91 18.23 24.96
CA ASP A 60 36.81 17.99 25.91
C ASP A 60 35.48 18.62 25.44
N TYR A 61 35.56 19.62 24.56
CA TYR A 61 34.47 20.26 23.81
C TYR A 61 33.52 19.31 23.05
N VAL A 62 33.93 18.08 22.71
CA VAL A 62 33.10 17.15 21.91
C VAL A 62 32.06 16.40 22.77
N ALA A 63 32.10 16.51 24.10
CA ALA A 63 31.15 15.85 24.99
C ALA A 63 29.73 16.47 24.97
N ASP A 64 29.63 17.80 25.05
CA ASP A 64 28.39 18.49 25.46
C ASP A 64 27.97 19.69 24.59
N ASN A 65 28.62 19.98 23.45
CA ASN A 65 28.21 21.09 22.57
C ASN A 65 27.42 20.62 21.33
N PRO A 66 26.07 20.72 21.33
CA PRO A 66 25.23 20.23 20.22
C PRO A 66 25.24 21.12 18.96
N ARG A 67 26.10 22.14 18.87
CA ARG A 67 26.17 23.06 17.71
C ARG A 67 27.29 22.77 16.71
N VAL A 68 28.21 21.84 17.02
CA VAL A 68 29.28 21.44 16.09
C VAL A 68 29.16 19.95 15.80
N ASP A 69 28.51 19.61 14.69
CA ASP A 69 28.52 18.22 14.21
C ASP A 69 29.91 17.89 13.64
N ALA A 70 30.63 17.02 14.33
CA ALA A 70 31.93 16.53 13.88
C ALA A 70 31.84 15.82 12.52
N VAL A 71 30.68 15.22 12.17
CA VAL A 71 30.47 14.61 10.85
C VAL A 71 30.52 15.69 9.76
N ALA A 72 29.78 16.80 9.93
CA ALA A 72 29.80 17.92 9.00
C ALA A 72 31.21 18.53 8.84
N LEU A 73 31.98 18.62 9.94
CA LEU A 73 33.37 19.07 9.87
C LEU A 73 34.25 18.12 9.05
N PHE A 74 34.14 16.80 9.26
CA PHE A 74 34.90 15.80 8.50
C PHE A 74 34.44 15.64 7.04
N GLU A 75 33.19 15.97 6.71
CA GLU A 75 32.66 15.98 5.35
C GLU A 75 33.23 17.12 4.49
N THR A 76 33.81 18.17 5.09
CA THR A 76 34.49 19.25 4.33
C THR A 76 35.88 18.87 3.80
N TRP A 77 36.46 17.74 4.23
CA TRP A 77 37.81 17.33 3.81
C TRP A 77 37.72 16.37 2.60
N SER A 78 38.66 16.46 1.66
CA SER A 78 38.66 15.65 0.45
C SER A 78 39.26 14.25 0.68
N TRP A 79 38.38 13.24 0.65
CA TRP A 79 38.73 11.83 0.87
C TRP A 79 38.51 10.99 -0.40
N GLY A 80 39.47 10.14 -0.76
CA GLY A 80 39.41 9.29 -1.95
C GLY A 80 38.65 7.96 -1.75
N ASP A 81 38.21 7.40 -2.88
CA ASP A 81 37.18 6.35 -3.07
C ASP A 81 37.31 5.06 -2.24
N LEU A 82 38.50 4.77 -1.66
CA LEU A 82 38.85 3.46 -1.10
C LEU A 82 38.64 3.33 0.43
N TRP A 83 38.11 4.37 1.10
CA TRP A 83 38.02 4.38 2.58
C TRP A 83 36.85 3.58 3.17
N ASP A 84 35.73 3.45 2.45
CA ASP A 84 34.60 2.64 2.92
C ASP A 84 34.91 1.13 2.86
N ASP A 85 35.68 0.70 1.86
CA ASP A 85 36.24 -0.67 1.73
C ASP A 85 37.26 -1.05 2.83
N ALA A 86 37.72 -0.06 3.61
CA ALA A 86 38.56 -0.21 4.79
C ALA A 86 37.78 -0.04 6.12
N ASN A 87 36.47 0.22 6.07
CA ASN A 87 35.58 0.40 7.24
C ASN A 87 36.04 1.47 8.24
N MET A 88 36.85 2.44 7.80
CA MET A 88 37.63 3.30 8.69
C MET A 88 36.77 4.29 9.49
N ARG A 89 35.61 4.69 8.94
CA ARG A 89 34.59 5.48 9.66
C ARG A 89 34.13 4.81 10.97
N SER A 90 34.11 3.47 11.01
CA SER A 90 33.69 2.70 12.19
C SER A 90 34.77 2.69 13.28
N LEU A 91 36.05 2.61 12.90
CA LEU A 91 37.18 2.68 13.84
C LEU A 91 37.28 4.07 14.48
N ILE A 92 37.11 5.14 13.69
CA ILE A 92 37.15 6.51 14.20
C ILE A 92 35.96 6.77 15.15
N ARG A 93 34.75 6.31 14.81
CA ARG A 93 33.58 6.39 15.72
C ARG A 93 33.78 5.63 17.04
N TYR A 94 34.56 4.55 17.05
CA TYR A 94 34.95 3.85 18.26
C TYR A 94 35.98 4.64 19.09
N LEU A 95 37.02 5.20 18.46
CA LEU A 95 38.02 6.03 19.14
C LEU A 95 37.42 7.29 19.79
N TYR A 96 36.37 7.86 19.19
CA TYR A 96 35.60 8.99 19.75
C TYR A 96 34.39 8.55 20.63
N GLY A 97 34.37 7.29 21.10
CA GLY A 97 33.49 6.87 22.21
C GLY A 97 31.98 6.77 21.90
N ALA A 98 31.58 6.63 20.63
CA ALA A 98 30.16 6.61 20.27
C ALA A 98 29.40 5.39 20.85
N LYS A 99 28.51 5.65 21.82
CA LYS A 99 27.74 4.65 22.62
C LYS A 99 26.79 3.71 21.84
N ALA A 100 26.83 3.70 20.51
CA ALA A 100 25.87 3.00 19.64
C ALA A 100 26.41 1.74 18.94
N LEU A 101 27.72 1.42 19.05
CA LEU A 101 28.29 0.23 18.40
C LEU A 101 27.91 -1.09 19.10
N GLN A 102 27.64 -2.14 18.29
CA GLN A 102 27.49 -3.50 18.79
C GLN A 102 28.86 -4.21 18.87
N ILE A 103 29.29 -4.52 20.09
CA ILE A 103 30.53 -5.26 20.36
C ILE A 103 30.38 -6.74 19.95
N PRO A 104 31.34 -7.33 19.21
CA PRO A 104 31.36 -8.77 18.87
C PRO A 104 31.21 -9.68 20.11
N PRO A 105 30.50 -10.82 20.02
CA PRO A 105 30.17 -11.64 21.20
C PRO A 105 31.39 -12.13 22.00
N ASN A 106 32.47 -12.50 21.32
CA ASN A 106 33.73 -12.93 21.92
C ASN A 106 34.40 -11.83 22.76
N TRP A 107 34.36 -10.58 22.30
CA TRP A 107 34.95 -9.44 23.00
C TRP A 107 34.14 -9.00 24.23
N LYS A 108 32.86 -9.35 24.34
CA LYS A 108 32.05 -8.99 25.54
C LYS A 108 32.59 -9.61 26.83
N SER A 109 33.19 -10.79 26.74
CA SER A 109 33.87 -11.47 27.85
C SER A 109 35.07 -10.68 28.36
N GLU A 110 35.97 -10.30 27.44
CA GLU A 110 37.21 -9.59 27.76
C GLU A 110 36.94 -8.13 28.16
N VAL A 111 36.03 -7.43 27.48
CA VAL A 111 35.59 -6.09 27.87
C VAL A 111 34.96 -6.11 29.26
N LYS A 112 34.15 -7.12 29.60
CA LYS A 112 33.62 -7.25 30.97
C LYS A 112 34.74 -7.46 31.98
N LEU A 113 35.69 -8.37 31.71
CA LEU A 113 36.82 -8.63 32.60
C LEU A 113 37.69 -7.38 32.83
N LYS A 114 38.02 -6.67 31.74
CA LYS A 114 38.78 -5.41 31.77
C LYS A 114 38.03 -4.29 32.50
N MET A 115 36.70 -4.22 32.37
CA MET A 115 35.88 -3.25 33.12
C MET A 115 35.73 -3.61 34.61
N GLU A 116 35.82 -4.88 34.99
CA GLU A 116 35.85 -5.29 36.40
C GLU A 116 37.25 -5.09 37.01
N GLN A 117 38.33 -5.27 36.23
CA GLN A 117 39.69 -4.87 36.60
C GLN A 117 39.83 -3.36 36.81
N ALA A 118 39.43 -2.54 35.83
CA ALA A 118 39.49 -1.07 35.95
C ALA A 118 38.62 -0.53 37.11
N LYS A 119 37.54 -1.23 37.49
CA LYS A 119 36.77 -0.89 38.69
C LYS A 119 37.48 -1.23 40.00
N ALA A 120 38.27 -2.30 40.03
CA ALA A 120 39.12 -2.62 41.17
C ALA A 120 40.24 -1.56 41.31
N GLU A 121 40.90 -1.21 40.21
CA GLU A 121 41.93 -0.16 40.16
C GLU A 121 41.40 1.22 40.62
N ILE A 122 40.17 1.59 40.20
CA ILE A 122 39.51 2.82 40.67
C ILE A 122 39.15 2.73 42.16
N ALA A 123 38.62 1.61 42.63
CA ALA A 123 38.30 1.43 44.05
C ALA A 123 39.56 1.44 44.95
N GLU A 124 40.68 0.93 44.45
CA GLU A 124 41.98 0.99 45.13
C GLU A 124 42.51 2.44 45.17
N ALA A 125 42.40 3.19 44.06
CA ALA A 125 42.72 4.62 44.03
C ALA A 125 41.85 5.45 44.99
N GLU A 126 40.55 5.17 45.10
CA GLU A 126 39.63 5.82 46.05
C GLU A 126 39.97 5.57 47.54
N THR A 127 40.83 4.59 47.85
CA THR A 127 41.33 4.35 49.22
C THR A 127 42.60 5.12 49.57
N GLN A 128 43.23 5.82 48.62
CA GLN A 128 44.42 6.63 48.91
C GLN A 128 44.04 7.99 49.55
N PRO A 129 44.57 8.33 50.74
CA PRO A 129 44.21 9.57 51.43
C PRO A 129 44.83 10.80 50.74
N GLY A 130 43.98 11.62 50.12
CA GLY A 130 44.33 12.92 49.53
C GLY A 130 43.41 13.34 48.38
N ILE A 131 42.97 12.39 47.54
CA ILE A 131 42.25 12.67 46.28
C ILE A 131 40.85 13.30 46.49
N LYS A 132 40.27 13.18 47.68
CA LYS A 132 38.93 13.72 47.99
C LYS A 132 38.85 15.24 48.17
N GLU A 133 39.96 15.94 48.36
CA GLU A 133 39.92 17.40 48.58
C GLU A 133 39.99 18.19 47.26
N GLU A 134 40.75 17.74 46.26
CA GLU A 134 40.75 18.37 44.93
C GLU A 134 39.39 18.25 44.21
N LEU A 135 38.70 17.10 44.34
CA LEU A 135 37.42 16.88 43.66
C LEU A 135 36.29 17.82 44.13
N ASN A 136 36.34 18.27 45.38
CA ASN A 136 35.33 19.16 45.96
C ASN A 136 35.49 20.63 45.55
N LEU A 137 36.68 21.05 45.08
CA LEU A 137 36.93 22.44 44.65
C LEU A 137 36.32 22.78 43.27
N VAL A 138 35.96 21.77 42.47
CA VAL A 138 35.42 21.94 41.10
C VAL A 138 33.88 21.98 41.06
N THR A 139 33.19 21.81 42.21
CA THR A 139 31.72 21.63 42.26
C THR A 139 30.99 22.61 43.19
N ALA A 140 31.43 23.87 43.24
CA ALA A 140 30.74 24.95 43.94
C ALA A 140 29.75 25.71 43.02
N PRO A 141 28.43 25.76 43.33
CA PRO A 141 27.46 26.53 42.54
C PRO A 141 27.41 28.00 42.97
N LEU A 142 27.30 28.91 41.99
CA LEU A 142 26.92 30.31 42.24
C LEU A 142 25.40 30.42 42.46
N ALA A 143 24.99 31.28 43.38
CA ALA A 143 23.59 31.49 43.76
C ALA A 143 23.21 32.98 43.72
N GLU A 144 21.96 33.27 43.36
CA GLU A 144 21.35 34.59 43.56
C GLU A 144 20.59 34.64 44.91
N PRO A 145 20.68 35.75 45.67
CA PRO A 145 19.88 35.97 46.87
C PRO A 145 18.57 36.72 46.53
N GLY A 146 17.42 36.21 47.00
CA GLY A 146 16.12 36.92 46.94
C GLY A 146 15.61 37.34 48.32
N LEU A 147 14.49 38.08 48.42
CA LEU A 147 13.75 38.28 49.68
C LEU A 147 12.28 38.78 49.52
N ARG A 148 11.37 38.22 50.34
CA ARG A 148 10.08 38.78 50.90
C ARG A 148 8.91 39.28 50.00
N ALA A 149 8.00 38.35 49.69
CA ALA A 149 6.60 38.22 50.16
C ALA A 149 5.67 39.42 50.55
N ALA A 150 4.42 39.32 50.08
CA ALA A 150 3.11 39.61 50.75
C ALA A 150 2.69 41.09 50.99
N PRO A 151 1.37 41.45 51.05
CA PRO A 151 0.20 40.63 51.45
C PRO A 151 -1.01 40.62 50.47
N SER A 152 -2.21 40.35 50.99
CA SER A 152 -3.45 39.90 50.32
C SER A 152 -4.64 40.89 50.42
N GLU A 153 -5.85 40.44 50.04
CA GLU A 153 -7.17 41.13 50.11
C GLU A 153 -7.45 42.17 49.00
N SER A 154 -8.68 42.47 48.56
CA SER A 154 -9.98 41.73 48.57
C SER A 154 -11.00 42.40 47.60
N GLU A 155 -12.17 41.79 47.41
CA GLU A 155 -13.46 42.39 46.96
C GLU A 155 -13.66 43.13 45.59
N LYS A 156 -14.73 42.71 44.88
CA LYS A 156 -15.77 43.51 44.16
C LYS A 156 -15.40 44.44 42.95
N GLY A 157 -16.44 44.76 42.16
CA GLY A 157 -16.43 45.72 41.03
C GLY A 157 -16.10 45.06 39.69
N GLU A 158 -17.01 44.80 38.73
CA GLU A 158 -18.03 45.60 38.04
C GLU A 158 -17.55 46.42 36.82
N LEU A 159 -18.36 46.32 35.76
CA LEU A 159 -18.57 47.24 34.64
C LEU A 159 -17.49 47.40 33.54
N SER A 160 -18.00 47.28 32.31
CA SER A 160 -17.50 47.80 31.02
C SER A 160 -18.12 49.20 30.79
N PRO A 161 -18.17 49.85 29.58
CA PRO A 161 -17.67 49.47 28.25
C PRO A 161 -17.00 50.64 27.47
N SER A 162 -17.04 50.57 26.12
CA SER A 162 -16.87 51.69 25.15
C SER A 162 -15.43 52.14 24.83
N ARG A 163 -15.08 52.68 23.65
CA ARG A 163 -15.77 52.82 22.32
C ARG A 163 -14.66 52.93 21.23
N LEU A 164 -14.87 52.50 19.98
CA LEU A 164 -15.15 53.36 18.78
C LEU A 164 -14.48 54.75 18.78
N SER A 165 -13.86 55.25 17.69
CA SER A 165 -13.66 54.72 16.31
C SER A 165 -12.69 55.63 15.49
N ASN A 166 -12.65 55.42 14.16
CA ASN A 166 -12.04 56.25 13.10
C ASN A 166 -10.59 55.84 12.75
N MET A 167 -10.14 55.58 11.51
CA MET A 167 -10.49 55.97 10.11
C MET A 167 -9.63 57.11 9.52
N SER A 168 -8.54 56.74 8.85
CA SER A 168 -8.00 57.28 7.57
C SER A 168 -6.78 56.39 7.21
N VAL A 169 -6.64 55.74 6.04
CA VAL A 169 -6.79 56.10 4.61
C VAL A 169 -5.45 56.56 4.00
N ASP A 170 -5.18 56.04 2.80
CA ASP A 170 -4.00 56.15 1.92
C ASP A 170 -2.68 55.52 2.45
N ALA A 171 -1.86 54.74 1.74
CA ALA A 171 -1.65 54.36 0.31
C ALA A 171 -0.38 54.95 -0.32
N SER A 172 0.25 54.16 -1.20
CA SER A 172 1.52 54.44 -1.93
C SER A 172 2.77 54.53 -1.02
N ASP A 173 4.00 54.17 -1.44
CA ASP A 173 4.50 53.65 -2.73
C ASP A 173 5.55 52.53 -2.51
N ASP A 174 5.89 51.81 -3.59
CA ASP A 174 7.02 50.86 -3.66
C ASP A 174 8.29 51.58 -4.26
N PRO A 175 9.28 50.99 -4.97
CA PRO A 175 10.69 51.29 -4.65
C PRO A 175 11.44 52.10 -5.76
N TYR A 176 12.78 52.17 -5.61
CA TYR A 176 13.83 52.74 -6.50
C TYR A 176 14.23 54.23 -6.29
N GLY A 177 15.55 54.50 -6.37
CA GLY A 177 16.20 55.81 -6.14
C GLY A 177 17.53 55.68 -5.36
N PHE A 178 18.69 55.27 -5.90
CA PHE A 178 19.58 55.86 -6.93
C PHE A 178 20.36 57.14 -6.49
N LEU A 179 21.69 56.98 -6.23
CA LEU A 179 22.78 57.99 -6.20
C LEU A 179 22.64 59.18 -5.20
N SER A 180 23.68 59.91 -4.77
CA SER A 180 25.17 59.80 -4.72
C SER A 180 25.61 60.51 -3.39
N ASP A 181 26.83 60.56 -2.86
CA ASP A 181 28.21 60.84 -3.32
C ASP A 181 29.19 60.36 -2.20
N ASN A 182 30.46 60.00 -2.44
CA ASN A 182 31.68 60.85 -2.37
C ASN A 182 31.68 61.88 -1.20
N GLU A 183 32.73 62.09 -0.39
CA GLU A 183 34.16 61.66 -0.34
C GLU A 183 34.62 61.85 1.14
N ASP A 184 35.62 61.20 1.76
CA ASP A 184 36.50 60.05 1.46
C ASP A 184 36.92 59.46 2.86
N HIS A 185 38.05 58.81 3.26
CA HIS A 185 39.36 58.45 2.70
C HIS A 185 40.04 57.33 3.55
N MET A 186 40.47 56.20 2.96
CA MET A 186 41.51 55.31 3.53
C MET A 186 42.01 54.24 2.53
N ASP A 187 43.28 54.31 2.15
CA ASP A 187 44.03 53.24 1.44
C ASP A 187 44.34 52.05 2.38
N ASP A 188 44.74 50.83 1.95
CA ASP A 188 45.36 50.40 0.68
C ASP A 188 44.94 48.94 0.33
N HIS A 189 45.45 48.41 -0.79
CA HIS A 189 45.41 47.04 -1.31
C HIS A 189 44.13 46.57 -2.01
N MET A 190 43.99 47.05 -3.25
CA MET A 190 43.27 46.37 -4.33
C MET A 190 44.10 46.40 -5.62
N ILE A 191 44.34 45.26 -6.30
CA ILE A 191 44.48 45.22 -7.78
C ILE A 191 44.35 43.79 -8.40
N ARG A 192 43.25 43.63 -9.15
CA ARG A 192 43.07 42.90 -10.44
C ARG A 192 43.37 41.38 -10.60
N ARG A 193 42.25 40.62 -10.72
CA ARG A 193 41.78 39.81 -11.89
C ARG A 193 42.77 38.91 -12.69
N GLY A 194 42.37 37.65 -13.01
CA GLY A 194 42.82 36.99 -14.28
C GLY A 194 42.62 35.47 -14.52
N PHE A 195 41.40 35.00 -14.82
CA PHE A 195 41.01 33.94 -15.80
C PHE A 195 41.88 32.67 -16.14
N VAL A 196 41.26 31.47 -15.92
CA VAL A 196 41.03 30.34 -16.88
C VAL A 196 42.13 29.29 -17.28
N PHE A 197 41.82 28.02 -16.95
CA PHE A 197 42.13 26.68 -17.55
C PHE A 197 43.55 26.11 -17.82
N SER A 198 43.67 24.80 -17.50
CA SER A 198 44.70 23.76 -17.80
C SER A 198 45.22 23.64 -19.24
N PRO A 199 46.29 22.82 -19.50
CA PRO A 199 47.46 22.49 -18.66
C PRO A 199 48.82 22.57 -19.44
N ASP A 200 49.94 22.33 -18.74
CA ASP A 200 51.29 21.92 -19.21
C ASP A 200 51.94 22.58 -20.46
N LEU A 201 53.13 23.20 -20.28
CA LEU A 201 54.41 22.85 -20.94
C LEU A 201 55.45 24.00 -20.94
N ASP A 202 56.67 23.68 -20.53
CA ASP A 202 57.95 24.29 -20.97
C ASP A 202 59.02 23.20 -20.73
N ASN A 203 59.99 22.87 -21.58
CA ASN A 203 60.68 23.61 -22.65
C ASN A 203 59.91 23.79 -23.99
N SER A 204 59.40 24.99 -24.25
CA SER A 204 59.98 26.07 -25.07
C SER A 204 60.53 25.75 -26.48
N PRO A 205 60.57 26.73 -27.43
CA PRO A 205 59.83 28.00 -27.49
C PRO A 205 59.31 28.42 -28.91
N LYS A 206 58.32 29.34 -28.98
CA LYS A 206 58.34 30.63 -29.74
C LYS A 206 56.95 31.16 -30.19
N ALA A 207 56.72 32.45 -29.89
CA ALA A 207 56.01 33.49 -30.66
C ALA A 207 54.53 33.31 -31.14
N LEU A 208 53.63 34.09 -30.52
CA LEU A 208 52.84 35.22 -31.09
C LEU A 208 52.32 35.17 -32.55
N PRO A 209 51.18 35.84 -32.88
CA PRO A 209 49.97 36.07 -32.06
C PRO A 209 48.62 36.09 -32.86
N ALA A 210 47.50 36.20 -32.10
CA ALA A 210 46.28 36.98 -32.42
C ALA A 210 45.21 36.55 -33.47
N THR A 211 43.96 36.80 -33.06
CA THR A 211 42.76 37.23 -33.83
C THR A 211 41.95 36.28 -34.74
N TYR A 212 40.62 36.40 -34.52
CA TYR A 212 39.50 36.44 -35.48
C TYR A 212 38.56 35.23 -35.71
N ASP A 213 37.39 35.62 -36.22
CA ASP A 213 36.08 34.97 -36.38
C ASP A 213 36.06 33.80 -37.41
N PRO A 214 35.16 32.79 -37.30
CA PRO A 214 35.24 31.58 -38.12
C PRO A 214 34.23 31.53 -39.28
N TYR A 215 34.71 31.49 -40.54
CA TYR A 215 33.99 30.89 -41.68
C TYR A 215 34.92 30.63 -42.88
N LEU A 216 34.52 29.68 -43.75
CA LEU A 216 35.14 29.26 -45.04
C LEU A 216 36.49 28.53 -44.90
N ASP A 217 36.60 27.26 -45.28
CA ASP A 217 36.73 26.71 -46.65
C ASP A 217 38.12 26.98 -47.27
N SER A 218 39.03 26.00 -47.33
CA SER A 218 39.02 24.73 -48.10
C SER A 218 39.47 24.92 -49.55
N LEU A 219 40.38 24.04 -50.02
CA LEU A 219 40.64 23.72 -51.43
C LEU A 219 41.73 22.65 -51.56
N GLU A 220 41.34 21.44 -51.98
CA GLU A 220 41.94 20.86 -53.18
C GLU A 220 40.80 20.40 -54.09
N SER A 221 40.88 20.82 -55.35
CA SER A 221 40.00 20.49 -56.47
C SER A 221 40.85 20.67 -57.73
N PRO A 222 40.62 19.91 -58.81
CA PRO A 222 39.76 20.42 -59.91
C PRO A 222 39.09 19.27 -60.70
N PRO A 223 38.50 19.48 -61.91
CA PRO A 223 38.00 20.70 -62.57
C PRO A 223 36.48 20.62 -62.89
N CYS A 224 35.78 21.58 -63.52
CA CYS A 224 35.80 23.05 -63.59
C CYS A 224 34.58 23.51 -64.45
N ARG A 225 34.30 24.83 -64.51
CA ARG A 225 33.26 25.52 -65.33
C ARG A 225 31.79 25.34 -64.89
N ALA A 226 30.86 26.27 -65.16
CA ALA A 226 30.97 27.72 -65.41
C ALA A 226 29.59 28.41 -65.42
N MET A 227 29.53 29.66 -64.95
CA MET A 227 28.71 30.81 -65.44
C MET A 227 27.16 30.74 -65.36
N SER A 228 26.42 31.81 -65.02
CA SER A 228 26.81 33.18 -64.57
C SER A 228 25.71 33.96 -63.83
N LEU A 229 26.13 34.81 -62.87
CA LEU A 229 25.58 36.15 -62.52
C LEU A 229 24.15 36.29 -61.89
N SER A 230 23.94 37.48 -61.30
CA SER A 230 22.86 37.91 -60.37
C SER A 230 22.21 39.23 -60.88
N PRO A 231 21.55 40.14 -60.09
CA PRO A 231 20.97 40.11 -58.72
C PRO A 231 19.55 40.78 -58.61
N LEU A 232 19.09 41.08 -57.37
CA LEU A 232 18.33 42.28 -56.89
C LEU A 232 17.01 42.04 -56.12
N GLY A 233 16.77 42.86 -55.07
CA GLY A 233 15.43 43.31 -54.65
C GLY A 233 14.83 42.75 -53.33
N GLY A 234 14.51 43.65 -52.40
CA GLY A 234 13.48 43.50 -51.34
C GLY A 234 12.65 44.79 -51.28
N PRO A 235 12.04 45.23 -50.14
CA PRO A 235 11.71 44.50 -48.90
C PRO A 235 10.28 44.81 -48.34
N GLY A 236 9.85 44.11 -47.26
CA GLY A 236 8.76 44.54 -46.35
C GLY A 236 7.29 44.36 -46.85
N GLN A 237 6.24 44.68 -46.07
CA GLN A 237 6.09 44.87 -44.61
C GLN A 237 4.57 44.90 -44.24
N PHE A 238 4.19 44.57 -42.98
CA PHE A 238 2.82 44.68 -42.39
C PHE A 238 1.68 43.87 -43.10
N GLN A 239 0.41 43.87 -42.64
CA GLN A 239 -0.20 43.45 -41.34
C GLN A 239 -1.75 43.55 -41.47
N LYS A 240 -2.54 42.73 -40.74
CA LYS A 240 -4.02 42.80 -40.62
C LYS A 240 -4.80 42.53 -41.96
N GLU A 241 -6.10 42.24 -42.01
CA GLU A 241 -7.14 41.96 -40.98
C GLU A 241 -8.15 40.88 -41.46
N LEU A 242 -9.23 40.68 -40.68
CA LEU A 242 -10.31 39.70 -40.77
C LEU A 242 -11.19 39.68 -42.04
N GLU A 243 -11.76 38.49 -42.32
CA GLU A 243 -13.18 38.16 -42.66
C GLU A 243 -14.00 39.15 -43.57
N ALA A 244 -14.73 38.74 -44.61
CA ALA A 244 -15.83 37.75 -44.57
C ALA A 244 -16.55 37.54 -45.93
N ARG A 245 -17.34 36.43 -46.02
CA ARG A 245 -18.60 36.22 -46.79
C ARG A 245 -18.64 36.17 -48.34
N ALA A 246 -19.54 35.28 -48.82
CA ALA A 246 -20.25 35.20 -50.13
C ALA A 246 -19.39 35.06 -51.42
N SER A 247 -19.62 34.13 -52.37
CA SER A 247 -20.80 33.44 -52.95
C SER A 247 -21.31 34.08 -54.26
N SER A 248 -21.49 33.25 -55.30
CA SER A 248 -22.01 33.55 -56.67
C SER A 248 -21.08 34.39 -57.59
N THR A 249 -21.03 34.25 -58.92
CA THR A 249 -21.88 33.46 -59.86
C THR A 249 -21.13 33.02 -61.15
N THR A 250 -21.77 32.16 -61.96
CA THR A 250 -21.49 31.76 -63.38
C THR A 250 -21.86 32.90 -64.38
N PRO A 251 -21.90 32.81 -65.75
CA PRO A 251 -22.29 31.75 -66.73
C PRO A 251 -21.14 31.45 -67.75
N PRO A 252 -21.32 30.95 -69.01
CA PRO A 252 -22.45 30.31 -69.74
C PRO A 252 -22.06 28.87 -70.23
N SER A 253 -22.49 28.22 -71.34
CA SER A 253 -23.39 28.49 -72.50
C SER A 253 -23.89 27.18 -73.19
N THR A 254 -25.05 27.25 -73.86
CA THR A 254 -25.56 26.52 -75.08
C THR A 254 -25.02 25.14 -75.49
N SER A 255 -25.82 24.12 -75.90
CA SER A 255 -27.29 23.92 -76.12
C SER A 255 -27.55 22.39 -76.39
N SER A 256 -28.65 21.79 -76.90
CA SER A 256 -29.95 22.23 -77.48
C SER A 256 -31.07 21.13 -77.46
N THR A 257 -32.31 21.54 -77.20
CA THR A 257 -33.62 21.08 -77.77
C THR A 257 -33.98 19.59 -78.01
N ARG A 258 -34.90 19.03 -77.18
CA ARG A 258 -36.27 18.59 -77.60
C ARG A 258 -37.16 18.21 -76.39
N THR A 259 -38.46 17.96 -76.62
CA THR A 259 -39.54 18.01 -75.62
C THR A 259 -40.24 16.66 -75.36
N ASN A 260 -40.70 16.43 -74.11
CA ASN A 260 -42.13 16.16 -73.82
C ASN A 260 -42.44 16.14 -72.31
N THR A 261 -43.73 16.21 -71.98
CA THR A 261 -44.28 16.43 -70.63
C THR A 261 -44.77 15.15 -69.94
N SER A 262 -44.56 15.08 -68.62
CA SER A 262 -45.60 14.73 -67.65
C SER A 262 -45.17 15.21 -66.25
N ALA A 263 -46.13 15.43 -65.36
CA ALA A 263 -45.88 15.79 -63.96
C ALA A 263 -46.18 14.60 -63.05
N THR A 264 -45.31 14.33 -62.08
CA THR A 264 -45.61 13.44 -60.95
C THR A 264 -44.93 13.98 -59.70
N THR A 265 -45.69 14.10 -58.61
CA THR A 265 -45.16 14.47 -57.28
C THR A 265 -44.50 13.26 -56.62
N GLU A 266 -43.26 13.39 -56.17
CA GLU A 266 -42.64 12.43 -55.24
C GLU A 266 -42.09 13.13 -53.98
N ALA A 267 -42.03 12.36 -52.90
CA ALA A 267 -41.85 12.83 -51.52
C ALA A 267 -40.37 13.09 -51.16
N PRO A 268 -40.09 13.86 -50.09
CA PRO A 268 -38.73 14.03 -49.57
C PRO A 268 -38.06 12.68 -49.27
N THR A 269 -36.86 12.48 -49.82
CA THR A 269 -36.11 11.22 -49.76
C THR A 269 -35.62 10.92 -48.33
N THR A 270 -36.36 10.04 -47.64
CA THR A 270 -36.02 9.59 -46.29
C THR A 270 -34.70 8.80 -46.28
N GLY A 271 -33.66 9.39 -45.70
CA GLY A 271 -32.34 8.76 -45.60
C GLY A 271 -32.39 7.42 -44.86
N LYS A 272 -31.74 6.39 -45.42
CA LYS A 272 -31.77 5.04 -44.87
C LYS A 272 -30.72 4.91 -43.76
N ARG A 273 -31.14 4.42 -42.59
CA ARG A 273 -30.25 4.22 -41.44
C ARG A 273 -29.49 2.90 -41.59
N ILE A 274 -28.17 2.95 -41.68
CA ILE A 274 -27.26 1.82 -41.90
C ILE A 274 -26.03 2.01 -40.99
N GLY A 275 -25.65 0.98 -40.24
CA GLY A 275 -24.53 1.07 -39.28
C GLY A 275 -24.70 2.19 -38.24
N GLY A 276 -25.95 2.53 -37.88
CA GLY A 276 -26.30 3.62 -36.96
C GLY A 276 -26.34 5.03 -37.59
N ARG A 277 -25.60 5.27 -38.67
CA ARG A 277 -25.64 6.52 -39.46
C ARG A 277 -26.88 6.58 -40.34
N VAL A 278 -27.36 7.79 -40.66
CA VAL A 278 -28.37 8.03 -41.69
C VAL A 278 -27.63 8.43 -42.96
N LEU A 279 -27.92 7.77 -44.09
CA LEU A 279 -27.27 8.01 -45.38
C LEU A 279 -28.30 8.23 -46.49
N THR A 280 -27.99 9.09 -47.45
CA THR A 280 -28.75 9.22 -48.70
C THR A 280 -28.55 7.98 -49.60
N PRO A 281 -29.47 7.69 -50.54
CA PRO A 281 -29.32 6.56 -51.46
C PRO A 281 -28.01 6.57 -52.26
N GLU A 282 -27.55 7.75 -52.68
CA GLU A 282 -26.29 7.92 -53.43
C GLU A 282 -25.06 7.61 -52.58
N GLU A 283 -25.03 8.05 -51.32
CA GLU A 283 -23.96 7.70 -50.38
C GLU A 283 -23.93 6.20 -50.10
N VAL A 284 -25.08 5.55 -49.96
CA VAL A 284 -25.16 4.09 -49.75
C VAL A 284 -24.50 3.35 -50.92
N GLU A 285 -24.77 3.73 -52.17
CA GLU A 285 -24.13 3.06 -53.32
C GLU A 285 -22.64 3.46 -53.47
N LYS A 286 -22.26 4.70 -53.16
CA LYS A 286 -20.85 5.12 -53.05
C LYS A 286 -20.09 4.23 -52.05
N TYR A 287 -20.69 3.92 -50.89
CA TYR A 287 -20.14 2.97 -49.93
C TYR A 287 -20.15 1.53 -50.45
N ARG A 288 -21.22 1.03 -51.08
CA ARG A 288 -21.25 -0.33 -51.68
C ARG A 288 -20.19 -0.50 -52.77
N GLY A 289 -19.95 0.53 -53.58
CA GLY A 289 -18.88 0.57 -54.58
C GLY A 289 -17.47 0.67 -54.01
N LYS A 290 -17.27 1.29 -52.84
CA LYS A 290 -15.98 1.29 -52.11
C LYS A 290 -15.71 -0.06 -51.44
N PHE A 291 -16.74 -0.64 -50.82
CA PHE A 291 -16.70 -1.96 -50.17
C PHE A 291 -16.40 -3.09 -51.17
N ARG A 292 -17.11 -3.14 -52.31
CA ARG A 292 -16.83 -4.10 -53.40
C ARG A 292 -15.38 -4.05 -53.87
N ARG A 293 -14.85 -2.85 -54.16
CA ARG A 293 -13.45 -2.66 -54.59
C ARG A 293 -12.39 -3.04 -53.55
N MET A 294 -12.76 -3.19 -52.28
CA MET A 294 -11.87 -3.64 -51.21
C MET A 294 -11.90 -5.17 -51.02
N CYS A 295 -13.07 -5.79 -51.22
CA CYS A 295 -13.32 -7.21 -50.99
C CYS A 295 -13.30 -8.07 -52.27
N GLU A 296 -13.12 -7.50 -53.46
CA GLU A 296 -12.99 -8.22 -54.72
C GLU A 296 -11.50 -8.28 -55.17
N PRO A 297 -11.03 -9.35 -55.86
CA PRO A 297 -9.62 -9.48 -56.24
C PRO A 297 -9.24 -8.47 -57.33
N LYS A 298 -8.03 -7.89 -57.26
CA LYS A 298 -7.60 -6.91 -58.27
C LYS A 298 -7.39 -7.56 -59.64
N LYS A 299 -8.18 -7.13 -60.65
CA LYS A 299 -8.19 -7.65 -62.03
C LYS A 299 -6.81 -7.85 -62.68
N ALA A 300 -5.82 -7.02 -62.35
CA ALA A 300 -4.47 -7.06 -62.93
C ALA A 300 -3.44 -7.89 -62.15
N SER A 301 -3.79 -8.47 -61.00
CA SER A 301 -2.81 -9.20 -60.15
C SER A 301 -3.38 -10.35 -59.31
N GLY A 302 -4.70 -10.57 -59.29
CA GLY A 302 -5.37 -11.57 -58.46
C GLY A 302 -5.31 -11.31 -56.94
N LYS A 303 -4.51 -10.33 -56.49
CA LYS A 303 -4.26 -10.07 -55.08
C LYS A 303 -5.51 -9.50 -54.39
N ILE A 304 -5.91 -10.16 -53.30
CA ILE A 304 -7.00 -9.75 -52.42
C ILE A 304 -6.47 -8.75 -51.39
N GLU A 305 -7.26 -7.72 -51.06
CA GLU A 305 -6.83 -6.64 -50.14
C GLU A 305 -7.26 -6.83 -48.68
N VAL A 306 -8.17 -7.75 -48.40
CA VAL A 306 -8.65 -8.11 -47.06
C VAL A 306 -8.18 -9.52 -46.66
N PRO A 307 -8.14 -9.86 -45.35
CA PRO A 307 -7.94 -11.23 -44.90
C PRO A 307 -8.90 -12.23 -45.55
N GLN A 308 -8.41 -13.44 -45.83
CA GLN A 308 -9.16 -14.48 -46.54
C GLN A 308 -10.50 -14.81 -45.86
N ASP A 309 -10.53 -14.83 -44.52
CA ASP A 309 -11.72 -15.09 -43.71
C ASP A 309 -12.77 -13.96 -43.70
N ILE A 310 -12.44 -12.79 -44.26
CA ILE A 310 -13.38 -11.69 -44.58
C ILE A 310 -13.80 -11.77 -46.05
N PHE A 311 -12.90 -12.17 -46.95
CA PHE A 311 -13.22 -12.48 -48.34
C PHE A 311 -14.26 -13.61 -48.45
N ASP A 312 -14.06 -14.71 -47.73
CA ASP A 312 -14.98 -15.87 -47.73
C ASP A 312 -16.39 -15.48 -47.23
N GLN A 313 -16.46 -14.63 -46.20
CA GLN A 313 -17.73 -14.07 -45.67
C GLN A 313 -18.39 -13.05 -46.62
N PHE A 314 -17.62 -12.41 -47.49
CA PHE A 314 -18.14 -11.57 -48.56
C PHE A 314 -18.63 -12.40 -49.76
N GLN A 315 -18.01 -13.55 -50.03
CA GLN A 315 -18.41 -14.50 -51.09
C GLN A 315 -19.65 -15.33 -50.71
N SER A 316 -19.87 -15.64 -49.42
CA SER A 316 -21.03 -16.42 -48.97
C SER A 316 -22.39 -15.75 -49.20
N LYS A 317 -22.41 -14.45 -49.54
CA LYS A 317 -23.61 -13.63 -49.76
C LYS A 317 -24.55 -13.59 -48.53
N GLY A 318 -25.75 -13.04 -48.69
CA GLY A 318 -26.75 -12.92 -47.62
C GLY A 318 -26.31 -12.04 -46.44
N ALA A 319 -26.88 -12.32 -45.27
CA ALA A 319 -26.77 -11.47 -44.07
C ALA A 319 -25.33 -11.21 -43.60
N SER A 320 -24.41 -12.17 -43.76
CA SER A 320 -22.99 -12.00 -43.36
C SER A 320 -22.32 -10.87 -44.14
N ARG A 321 -22.60 -10.78 -45.46
CA ARG A 321 -22.09 -9.71 -46.33
C ARG A 321 -22.71 -8.35 -45.99
N GLU A 322 -23.96 -8.33 -45.55
CA GLU A 322 -24.64 -7.10 -45.11
C GLU A 322 -24.10 -6.60 -43.75
N ARG A 323 -23.85 -7.49 -42.78
CA ARG A 323 -23.18 -7.14 -41.51
C ARG A 323 -21.79 -6.55 -41.73
N LEU A 324 -20.99 -7.16 -42.62
CA LEU A 324 -19.68 -6.61 -43.01
C LEU A 324 -19.82 -5.23 -43.69
N PHE A 325 -20.88 -5.02 -44.47
CA PHE A 325 -21.16 -3.71 -45.06
C PHE A 325 -21.57 -2.67 -43.99
N GLU A 326 -22.34 -3.05 -42.97
CA GLU A 326 -22.69 -2.18 -41.84
C GLU A 326 -21.48 -1.83 -40.96
N ALA A 327 -20.56 -2.76 -40.73
CA ALA A 327 -19.28 -2.48 -40.09
C ALA A 327 -18.41 -1.54 -40.95
N PHE A 328 -18.39 -1.74 -42.26
CA PHE A 328 -17.68 -0.84 -43.19
C PHE A 328 -18.27 0.59 -43.17
N VAL A 329 -19.59 0.74 -43.04
CA VAL A 329 -20.26 2.05 -42.91
C VAL A 329 -20.02 2.69 -41.54
N ARG A 330 -19.98 1.90 -40.45
CA ARG A 330 -19.59 2.40 -39.10
C ARG A 330 -18.20 3.03 -39.14
N SER A 331 -17.23 2.28 -39.67
CA SER A 331 -15.83 2.65 -39.87
C SER A 331 -15.57 3.68 -41.00
N ASP A 332 -16.55 4.48 -41.42
CA ASP A 332 -16.42 5.54 -42.46
C ASP A 332 -15.85 5.04 -43.83
N GLY A 333 -15.96 3.73 -44.08
CA GLY A 333 -15.31 3.04 -45.17
C GLY A 333 -13.78 3.13 -45.15
N GLN A 334 -13.14 3.38 -44.00
CA GLN A 334 -11.69 3.33 -43.82
C GLN A 334 -11.24 1.89 -43.58
N LYS A 335 -10.19 1.47 -44.31
CA LYS A 335 -9.76 0.06 -44.34
C LYS A 335 -9.24 -0.43 -42.99
N GLU A 336 -8.38 0.34 -42.33
CA GLU A 336 -7.72 -0.08 -41.09
C GLU A 336 -8.70 -0.13 -39.92
N GLU A 337 -9.60 0.85 -39.84
CA GLU A 337 -10.66 0.89 -38.82
C GLU A 337 -11.69 -0.23 -39.04
N PHE A 338 -12.10 -0.49 -40.28
CA PHE A 338 -12.97 -1.63 -40.61
C PHE A 338 -12.36 -2.98 -40.22
N LEU A 339 -11.08 -3.23 -40.55
CA LEU A 339 -10.41 -4.47 -40.19
C LEU A 339 -10.24 -4.61 -38.66
N LYS A 340 -10.07 -3.50 -37.94
CA LYS A 340 -10.05 -3.43 -36.48
C LYS A 340 -11.42 -3.65 -35.85
N GLU A 341 -12.50 -3.15 -36.47
CA GLU A 341 -13.88 -3.35 -36.01
C GLU A 341 -14.32 -4.82 -36.21
N VAL A 342 -14.12 -5.39 -37.40
CA VAL A 342 -14.47 -6.79 -37.70
C VAL A 342 -13.65 -7.78 -36.85
N SER A 343 -12.37 -7.49 -36.59
CA SER A 343 -11.57 -8.32 -35.68
C SER A 343 -11.99 -8.16 -34.20
N MET A 344 -12.51 -7.00 -33.78
CA MET A 344 -13.16 -6.85 -32.47
C MET A 344 -14.51 -7.58 -32.37
N GLU A 345 -15.32 -7.61 -33.44
CA GLU A 345 -16.57 -8.39 -33.47
C GLU A 345 -16.29 -9.90 -33.44
N LYS A 346 -15.32 -10.41 -34.21
CA LYS A 346 -14.84 -11.80 -34.06
C LYS A 346 -14.28 -12.06 -32.65
N THR A 347 -13.69 -11.05 -31.99
CA THR A 347 -13.26 -11.16 -30.59
C THR A 347 -14.46 -11.28 -29.62
N ALA A 348 -15.65 -10.78 -29.97
CA ALA A 348 -16.87 -10.92 -29.19
C ALA A 348 -17.62 -12.24 -29.42
N GLU A 349 -17.87 -12.65 -30.67
CA GLU A 349 -18.84 -13.72 -30.98
C GLU A 349 -18.39 -15.16 -30.68
N GLN A 350 -17.11 -15.44 -30.48
CA GLN A 350 -16.64 -16.80 -30.19
C GLN A 350 -16.90 -17.20 -28.72
N VAL A 351 -18.14 -17.63 -28.47
CA VAL A 351 -18.54 -18.52 -27.37
C VAL A 351 -18.76 -19.89 -28.00
N ASN A 352 -18.04 -20.90 -27.53
CA ASN A 352 -18.36 -22.29 -27.83
C ASN A 352 -19.11 -22.87 -26.64
N GLU A 353 -20.34 -23.33 -26.86
CA GLU A 353 -21.02 -24.21 -25.90
C GLU A 353 -20.39 -25.61 -25.92
N LEU A 354 -20.51 -26.32 -24.80
CA LEU A 354 -19.95 -27.65 -24.63
C LEU A 354 -21.10 -28.67 -24.57
N GLU A 355 -21.57 -29.11 -25.73
CA GLU A 355 -22.55 -30.20 -25.81
C GLU A 355 -21.92 -31.52 -25.33
N THR A 356 -22.26 -31.93 -24.11
CA THR A 356 -22.06 -33.30 -23.63
C THR A 356 -23.34 -34.09 -23.82
N THR A 357 -23.41 -34.88 -24.90
CA THR A 357 -24.47 -35.87 -25.07
C THR A 357 -24.29 -37.01 -24.06
N GLY A 358 -25.37 -37.32 -23.37
CA GLY A 358 -25.48 -38.37 -22.38
C GLY A 358 -26.96 -38.63 -22.08
N ALA A 359 -27.21 -39.72 -21.36
CA ALA A 359 -28.54 -40.14 -20.95
C ALA A 359 -28.51 -40.72 -19.53
N PHE A 360 -29.70 -41.02 -19.01
CA PHE A 360 -29.88 -41.70 -17.73
C PHE A 360 -29.90 -43.21 -17.95
N TYR A 361 -29.13 -43.96 -17.15
CA TYR A 361 -28.98 -45.42 -17.22
C TYR A 361 -29.01 -46.04 -15.83
N THR A 362 -29.64 -47.19 -15.67
CA THR A 362 -29.53 -48.04 -14.47
C THR A 362 -28.12 -48.62 -14.32
N GLU A 363 -27.82 -49.21 -13.15
CA GLU A 363 -26.55 -49.92 -12.92
C GLU A 363 -26.33 -51.10 -13.88
N GLN A 364 -27.41 -51.76 -14.31
CA GLN A 364 -27.34 -52.89 -15.22
C GLN A 364 -27.11 -52.43 -16.68
N GLU A 365 -27.81 -51.40 -17.16
CA GLU A 365 -27.60 -50.87 -18.51
C GLU A 365 -26.21 -50.20 -18.66
N MET A 366 -25.70 -49.55 -17.60
CA MET A 366 -24.31 -49.08 -17.56
C MET A 366 -23.29 -50.21 -17.80
N LYS A 367 -23.59 -51.42 -17.33
CA LYS A 367 -22.72 -52.59 -17.46
C LYS A 367 -22.86 -53.24 -18.84
N ASP A 368 -24.09 -53.43 -19.29
CA ASP A 368 -24.41 -54.28 -20.44
C ASP A 368 -24.47 -53.49 -21.77
N GLU A 369 -24.94 -52.23 -21.76
CA GLU A 369 -24.94 -51.35 -22.94
C GLU A 369 -23.69 -50.49 -23.04
N LEU A 370 -23.32 -49.80 -21.95
CA LEU A 370 -22.17 -48.89 -21.94
C LEU A 370 -20.82 -49.60 -21.66
N GLY A 371 -20.84 -50.88 -21.28
CA GLY A 371 -19.62 -51.67 -21.00
C GLY A 371 -18.81 -51.15 -19.80
N TYR A 372 -19.42 -50.44 -18.85
CA TYR A 372 -18.69 -49.87 -17.72
C TYR A 372 -18.23 -50.99 -16.77
N LYS A 373 -16.94 -50.99 -16.43
CA LYS A 373 -16.40 -51.83 -15.35
C LYS A 373 -17.05 -51.44 -14.01
N GLN A 374 -17.32 -52.40 -13.12
CA GLN A 374 -18.00 -52.20 -11.83
C GLN A 374 -17.49 -50.97 -11.05
N SER A 375 -16.17 -50.82 -10.90
CA SER A 375 -15.53 -49.68 -10.23
C SER A 375 -15.70 -48.30 -10.91
N ARG A 376 -16.40 -48.21 -12.04
CA ARG A 376 -16.90 -46.98 -12.66
C ARG A 376 -18.40 -46.78 -12.36
N ILE A 377 -19.20 -47.84 -12.43
CA ILE A 377 -20.63 -47.85 -12.05
C ILE A 377 -20.77 -47.37 -10.60
N GLU A 378 -20.05 -48.00 -9.67
CA GLU A 378 -19.95 -47.60 -8.24
C GLU A 378 -19.68 -46.10 -8.05
N LYS A 379 -18.89 -45.48 -8.95
CA LYS A 379 -18.51 -44.06 -8.88
C LYS A 379 -19.54 -43.13 -9.52
N THR A 380 -20.32 -43.60 -10.49
CA THR A 380 -21.50 -42.90 -11.01
C THR A 380 -22.61 -42.91 -9.96
N VAL A 381 -22.89 -44.08 -9.38
CA VAL A 381 -23.87 -44.30 -8.31
C VAL A 381 -23.54 -43.43 -7.08
N ALA A 382 -22.32 -43.52 -6.56
CA ALA A 382 -21.85 -42.69 -5.44
C ALA A 382 -21.68 -41.20 -5.76
N ARG A 383 -21.92 -40.78 -7.02
CA ARG A 383 -22.09 -39.37 -7.42
C ARG A 383 -23.55 -38.98 -7.37
N GLY A 384 -24.47 -39.75 -7.96
CA GLY A 384 -25.91 -39.50 -7.87
C GLY A 384 -26.43 -39.45 -6.43
N GLN A 385 -25.98 -40.41 -5.60
CA GLN A 385 -26.28 -40.43 -4.15
C GLN A 385 -25.72 -39.22 -3.36
N LYS A 386 -24.81 -38.43 -3.94
CA LYS A 386 -24.28 -37.18 -3.33
C LYS A 386 -24.87 -35.90 -3.91
N ASP A 387 -25.43 -35.99 -5.10
CA ASP A 387 -25.97 -34.87 -5.86
C ASP A 387 -27.16 -35.39 -6.68
N PRO A 388 -28.40 -35.24 -6.15
CA PRO A 388 -29.61 -35.75 -6.80
C PRO A 388 -29.83 -35.22 -8.22
N THR A 389 -29.14 -34.14 -8.62
CA THR A 389 -29.19 -33.62 -10.01
C THR A 389 -28.59 -34.58 -11.05
N TYR A 390 -27.97 -35.69 -10.62
CA TYR A 390 -27.42 -36.75 -11.49
C TYR A 390 -28.12 -38.10 -11.33
N MET A 391 -29.28 -38.15 -10.68
CA MET A 391 -30.03 -39.36 -10.35
C MET A 391 -31.53 -39.13 -10.58
N MET A 392 -32.23 -40.12 -11.11
CA MET A 392 -33.67 -40.09 -11.33
C MET A 392 -34.27 -41.44 -10.95
N VAL A 393 -35.41 -41.43 -10.26
CA VAL A 393 -36.22 -42.63 -9.99
C VAL A 393 -37.26 -42.73 -11.09
N ASP A 394 -37.68 -43.93 -11.48
CA ASP A 394 -38.76 -44.11 -12.43
C ASP A 394 -40.10 -43.51 -11.93
N GLU A 395 -41.00 -43.14 -12.84
CA GLU A 395 -42.31 -42.58 -12.49
C GLU A 395 -43.36 -43.66 -12.15
N VAL A 396 -43.05 -44.94 -12.43
CA VAL A 396 -43.97 -46.09 -12.27
C VAL A 396 -43.48 -47.12 -11.23
N ASP A 397 -42.17 -47.27 -11.06
CA ASP A 397 -41.55 -48.25 -10.14
C ASP A 397 -40.45 -47.57 -9.29
N ASP A 398 -40.70 -47.33 -8.00
CA ASP A 398 -39.79 -46.58 -7.14
C ASP A 398 -38.56 -47.36 -6.65
N GLU A 399 -38.43 -48.64 -7.00
CA GLU A 399 -37.18 -49.40 -6.84
C GLU A 399 -36.19 -49.18 -8.01
N VAL A 400 -36.65 -48.64 -9.15
CA VAL A 400 -35.82 -48.43 -10.35
C VAL A 400 -35.15 -47.04 -10.35
N VAL A 401 -33.82 -47.02 -10.32
CA VAL A 401 -33.01 -45.79 -10.26
C VAL A 401 -32.02 -45.69 -11.41
N TYR A 402 -32.14 -44.62 -12.20
CA TYR A 402 -31.25 -44.26 -13.29
C TYR A 402 -30.25 -43.16 -12.89
N TYR A 403 -29.05 -43.19 -13.46
CA TYR A 403 -27.98 -42.23 -13.20
C TYR A 403 -27.41 -41.66 -14.51
N TRP A 404 -27.08 -40.36 -14.49
CA TRP A 404 -26.59 -39.66 -15.67
C TRP A 404 -25.19 -40.11 -16.12
N CYS A 405 -25.08 -40.63 -17.34
CA CYS A 405 -23.83 -41.05 -17.97
C CYS A 405 -23.55 -40.27 -19.26
N ASN A 406 -22.31 -39.77 -19.40
CA ASN A 406 -21.86 -39.12 -20.64
C ASN A 406 -21.42 -40.18 -21.66
N GLU A 407 -22.09 -40.26 -22.80
CA GLU A 407 -21.77 -41.20 -23.88
C GLU A 407 -20.55 -40.75 -24.70
N ARG A 408 -20.44 -39.43 -24.98
CA ARG A 408 -19.38 -38.91 -25.85
C ARG A 408 -18.91 -37.52 -25.44
N THR A 409 -17.61 -37.25 -25.62
CA THR A 409 -17.02 -35.92 -25.41
C THR A 409 -16.03 -35.64 -26.53
N LYS A 410 -16.49 -34.99 -27.62
CA LYS A 410 -15.61 -34.57 -28.72
C LYS A 410 -14.91 -33.25 -28.36
N GLY A 411 -13.68 -33.34 -27.86
CA GLY A 411 -12.86 -32.17 -27.54
C GLY A 411 -11.99 -31.71 -28.73
N SER A 412 -11.93 -30.39 -28.96
CA SER A 412 -10.92 -29.75 -29.80
C SER A 412 -10.34 -28.54 -29.06
N LEU A 413 -9.02 -28.54 -28.84
CA LEU A 413 -8.37 -27.58 -27.95
C LEU A 413 -7.83 -26.37 -28.72
N LYS A 414 -8.50 -25.22 -28.62
CA LYS A 414 -7.91 -23.91 -28.94
C LYS A 414 -8.11 -22.93 -27.78
N ASN A 415 -7.01 -22.28 -27.41
CA ASN A 415 -6.91 -21.42 -26.24
C ASN A 415 -7.41 -20.00 -26.57
N ARG A 416 -8.28 -19.40 -25.75
CA ARG A 416 -8.84 -18.07 -26.01
C ARG A 416 -8.54 -17.08 -24.88
N GLN A 417 -7.37 -16.44 -24.97
CA GLN A 417 -7.13 -15.19 -24.25
C GLN A 417 -7.74 -14.03 -25.03
N SER A 418 -8.86 -13.47 -24.55
CA SER A 418 -9.38 -12.17 -25.00
C SER A 418 -9.05 -11.09 -23.97
N GLN A 419 -7.82 -10.56 -24.03
CA GLN A 419 -7.48 -9.34 -23.30
C GLN A 419 -8.26 -8.16 -23.88
N LYS A 420 -9.21 -7.61 -23.12
CA LYS A 420 -9.47 -6.16 -23.15
C LYS A 420 -8.71 -5.53 -22.00
N LEU A 421 -7.74 -4.69 -22.35
CA LEU A 421 -6.80 -4.03 -21.44
C LEU A 421 -7.51 -2.89 -20.67
N GLN A 422 -8.22 -3.23 -19.60
CA GLN A 422 -8.66 -2.31 -18.55
C GLN A 422 -8.51 -2.99 -17.18
N GLU A 423 -8.34 -2.18 -16.14
CA GLU A 423 -7.73 -2.59 -14.87
C GLU A 423 -8.74 -3.15 -13.84
N ARG A 424 -8.21 -3.50 -12.65
CA ARG A 424 -8.90 -3.66 -11.35
C ARG A 424 -9.85 -4.88 -11.15
N THR A 425 -9.25 -5.93 -10.58
CA THR A 425 -9.54 -6.41 -9.20
C THR A 425 -10.80 -7.28 -8.89
N ALA A 426 -10.51 -8.31 -8.06
CA ALA A 426 -11.31 -9.09 -7.11
C ALA A 426 -12.66 -9.74 -7.48
N THR A 427 -12.72 -11.06 -7.27
CA THR A 427 -13.51 -11.79 -6.22
C THR A 427 -12.93 -13.21 -6.09
N LYS A 428 -13.24 -14.08 -5.11
CA LYS A 428 -14.21 -14.08 -3.99
C LYS A 428 -13.57 -14.90 -2.85
N GLY A 429 -13.89 -14.63 -1.59
CA GLY A 429 -13.52 -15.49 -0.46
C GLY A 429 -14.72 -16.24 0.08
N THR A 430 -14.62 -17.56 0.23
CA THR A 430 -15.52 -18.39 1.05
C THR A 430 -14.70 -18.95 2.20
N THR A 431 -15.14 -18.69 3.43
CA THR A 431 -14.63 -19.37 4.62
C THR A 431 -15.42 -20.65 4.81
N ASP A 432 -14.75 -21.80 4.72
CA ASP A 432 -15.29 -23.06 5.25
C ASP A 432 -14.19 -23.89 5.91
N THR A 433 -14.60 -24.71 6.87
CA THR A 433 -13.72 -25.46 7.75
C THR A 433 -13.01 -26.62 7.04
N PHE A 434 -11.75 -26.84 7.35
CA PHE A 434 -11.08 -28.13 7.12
C PHE A 434 -10.53 -28.70 8.42
N ALA A 435 -10.83 -29.97 8.68
CA ALA A 435 -10.42 -30.67 9.90
C ALA A 435 -8.95 -31.09 9.84
N MET A 436 -8.27 -31.07 10.98
CA MET A 436 -6.93 -31.65 11.12
C MET A 436 -7.00 -33.19 11.07
N LYS A 437 -6.15 -33.81 10.24
CA LYS A 437 -5.56 -35.13 10.51
C LYS A 437 -4.32 -35.39 9.62
N LEU A 438 -3.39 -36.18 10.16
CA LEU A 438 -2.31 -36.89 9.46
C LEU A 438 -1.18 -36.06 8.80
N LEU A 439 -0.24 -35.65 9.64
CA LEU A 439 1.16 -36.11 9.48
C LEU A 439 1.36 -37.34 10.40
N PRO A 440 2.38 -38.22 10.23
CA PRO A 440 3.64 -37.95 9.52
C PRO A 440 4.11 -39.03 8.51
N GLN A 441 4.83 -38.56 7.49
CA GLN A 441 5.99 -39.27 6.95
C GLN A 441 7.13 -38.25 6.77
N LYS A 442 8.37 -38.67 7.05
CA LYS A 442 9.56 -37.89 6.62
C LYS A 442 9.63 -37.97 5.11
N LEU A 443 9.77 -36.83 4.44
CA LEU A 443 10.07 -36.81 3.00
C LEU A 443 11.58 -37.01 2.84
N ASP A 444 11.97 -38.11 2.21
CA ASP A 444 13.35 -38.32 1.78
C ASP A 444 13.61 -37.53 0.49
N LEU A 445 14.63 -36.68 0.51
CA LEU A 445 14.98 -35.81 -0.62
C LEU A 445 15.85 -36.54 -1.66
N ALA A 446 16.53 -37.62 -1.29
CA ALA A 446 17.31 -38.43 -2.24
C ALA A 446 16.41 -39.08 -3.29
N ALA A 447 15.23 -39.56 -2.87
CA ALA A 447 14.22 -40.16 -3.73
C ALA A 447 13.60 -39.20 -4.78
N HIS A 448 13.96 -37.92 -4.77
CA HIS A 448 13.46 -36.89 -5.71
C HIS A 448 14.59 -36.19 -6.50
N GLY A 449 15.81 -36.75 -6.53
CA GLY A 449 16.86 -36.34 -7.47
C GLY A 449 17.55 -35.01 -7.18
N HIS A 450 17.67 -34.64 -5.90
CA HIS A 450 18.39 -33.44 -5.47
C HIS A 450 19.63 -33.78 -4.63
N GLU A 451 20.81 -33.79 -5.27
CA GLU A 451 22.10 -33.79 -4.57
C GLU A 451 22.43 -32.38 -4.07
N GLY A 452 22.06 -32.10 -2.82
CA GLY A 452 22.60 -30.98 -2.05
C GLY A 452 23.89 -31.39 -1.32
N PRO A 453 24.76 -30.44 -0.93
CA PRO A 453 25.95 -30.74 -0.15
C PRO A 453 25.56 -31.42 1.18
N GLY A 454 26.26 -32.51 1.51
CA GLY A 454 25.92 -33.36 2.65
C GLY A 454 26.07 -32.66 3.99
N VAL A 455 24.96 -32.14 4.53
CA VAL A 455 24.89 -31.71 5.93
C VAL A 455 24.77 -32.95 6.81
N GLU A 456 25.80 -33.23 7.63
CA GLU A 456 25.68 -34.18 8.72
C GLU A 456 24.53 -33.76 9.64
N THR A 457 23.41 -34.49 9.58
CA THR A 457 22.27 -34.24 10.46
C THR A 457 22.57 -34.79 11.84
N LYS A 458 23.31 -34.00 12.65
CA LYS A 458 23.42 -34.21 14.09
C LYS A 458 22.01 -34.39 14.65
N LYS A 459 21.71 -35.60 15.11
CA LYS A 459 20.39 -35.95 15.67
C LYS A 459 20.03 -34.94 16.76
N PRO A 460 18.76 -34.51 16.87
CA PRO A 460 18.36 -33.59 17.92
C PRO A 460 18.75 -34.16 19.28
N ASN A 461 19.34 -33.32 20.11
CA ASN A 461 19.84 -33.74 21.42
C ASN A 461 18.63 -34.14 22.30
N LYS A 462 18.64 -35.35 22.87
CA LYS A 462 17.51 -35.91 23.65
C LYS A 462 17.08 -34.98 24.81
N VAL A 463 18.01 -34.20 25.35
CA VAL A 463 17.75 -33.16 26.36
C VAL A 463 16.78 -32.07 25.87
N THR A 464 16.87 -31.67 24.59
CA THR A 464 15.98 -30.67 23.98
C THR A 464 14.57 -31.21 23.76
N GLU A 465 14.45 -32.49 23.43
CA GLU A 465 13.17 -33.20 23.27
C GLU A 465 12.45 -33.38 24.63
N LEU A 466 13.20 -33.68 25.70
CA LEU A 466 12.70 -33.71 27.07
C LEU A 466 12.21 -32.32 27.52
N GLN A 467 13.02 -31.27 27.34
CA GLN A 467 12.64 -29.89 27.70
C GLN A 467 11.35 -29.45 27.00
N THR A 468 11.20 -29.77 25.70
CA THR A 468 10.01 -29.43 24.92
C THR A 468 8.73 -30.03 25.54
N HIS A 469 8.78 -31.28 25.99
CA HIS A 469 7.64 -31.92 26.67
C HIS A 469 7.36 -31.36 28.07
N MET A 470 8.39 -30.97 28.81
CA MET A 470 8.22 -30.28 30.10
C MET A 470 7.49 -28.94 29.91
N ASP A 471 7.86 -28.17 28.90
CA ASP A 471 7.23 -26.89 28.57
C ASP A 471 5.74 -27.08 28.17
N GLU A 472 5.42 -28.13 27.40
CA GLU A 472 4.03 -28.47 27.05
C GLU A 472 3.20 -28.89 28.27
N LEU A 473 3.76 -29.71 29.17
CA LEU A 473 3.10 -30.11 30.42
C LEU A 473 2.85 -28.92 31.33
N LEU A 474 3.82 -28.01 31.48
CA LEU A 474 3.67 -26.77 32.25
C LEU A 474 2.51 -25.92 31.72
N VAL A 475 2.37 -25.82 30.39
CA VAL A 475 1.26 -25.10 29.73
C VAL A 475 -0.10 -25.76 29.99
N VAL A 476 -0.18 -27.08 30.18
CA VAL A 476 -1.44 -27.76 30.55
C VAL A 476 -1.73 -27.68 32.05
N LEU A 477 -0.71 -27.82 32.90
CA LEU A 477 -0.84 -27.67 34.36
C LEU A 477 -1.40 -26.29 34.74
N ASN A 478 -0.86 -25.22 34.14
CA ASN A 478 -1.37 -23.85 34.31
C ASN A 478 -2.84 -23.70 33.87
N LYS A 479 -3.24 -24.35 32.75
CA LYS A 479 -4.65 -24.34 32.31
C LYS A 479 -5.56 -25.09 33.28
N ALA A 480 -5.11 -26.23 33.80
CA ALA A 480 -5.86 -27.03 34.78
C ALA A 480 -6.06 -26.26 36.09
N GLN A 481 -5.02 -25.59 36.61
CA GLN A 481 -5.11 -24.73 37.79
C GLN A 481 -6.09 -23.55 37.61
N VAL A 482 -6.01 -22.84 36.49
CA VAL A 482 -6.94 -21.72 36.17
C VAL A 482 -8.38 -22.22 35.96
N PHE A 483 -8.57 -23.44 35.48
CA PHE A 483 -9.88 -24.07 35.32
C PHE A 483 -10.46 -24.53 36.66
N HIS A 484 -9.63 -25.12 37.53
CA HIS A 484 -9.96 -25.51 38.91
C HIS A 484 -10.43 -24.30 39.75
N GLY A 485 -9.73 -23.17 39.66
CA GLY A 485 -10.11 -21.94 40.36
C GLY A 485 -11.51 -21.45 39.97
N LYS A 486 -11.83 -21.46 38.67
CA LYS A 486 -13.16 -21.07 38.16
C LYS A 486 -14.27 -22.03 38.59
N LEU A 487 -13.98 -23.33 38.68
CA LEU A 487 -14.94 -24.29 39.24
C LEU A 487 -15.18 -24.03 40.72
N LYS A 488 -14.14 -23.71 41.52
CA LYS A 488 -14.31 -23.31 42.92
C LYS A 488 -15.10 -22.01 43.09
N GLU A 489 -14.82 -20.96 42.31
CA GLU A 489 -15.62 -19.72 42.26
C GLU A 489 -17.10 -20.04 42.00
N ASN A 490 -17.40 -20.87 41.00
CA ASN A 490 -18.77 -21.22 40.63
C ASN A 490 -19.45 -22.20 41.60
N THR A 491 -18.70 -23.04 42.33
CA THR A 491 -19.25 -23.86 43.43
C THR A 491 -19.68 -22.98 44.61
N ALA A 492 -18.90 -21.95 44.95
CA ALA A 492 -19.30 -20.95 45.96
C ALA A 492 -20.53 -20.14 45.50
N ALA A 493 -20.70 -19.94 44.19
CA ALA A 493 -21.91 -19.37 43.59
C ALA A 493 -23.07 -20.38 43.38
N ALA A 494 -23.04 -21.54 44.06
CA ALA A 494 -24.08 -22.58 44.06
C ALA A 494 -24.47 -23.14 42.67
N VAL A 495 -23.57 -23.12 41.68
CA VAL A 495 -23.84 -23.65 40.34
C VAL A 495 -23.95 -25.18 40.38
N GLN A 496 -25.13 -25.70 40.06
CA GLN A 496 -25.43 -27.13 40.02
C GLN A 496 -24.44 -27.88 39.11
N GLY A 497 -23.88 -29.00 39.60
CA GLY A 497 -22.86 -29.80 38.91
C GLY A 497 -21.42 -29.28 39.01
N ALA A 498 -21.16 -28.07 39.52
CA ALA A 498 -19.79 -27.57 39.71
C ALA A 498 -19.04 -28.33 40.83
N GLY A 499 -19.73 -28.65 41.94
CA GLY A 499 -19.13 -29.28 43.12
C GLY A 499 -18.49 -30.65 42.85
N GLU A 500 -19.09 -31.49 42.00
CA GLU A 500 -18.52 -32.79 41.60
C GLU A 500 -17.27 -32.65 40.73
N ALA A 501 -17.16 -31.56 39.96
CA ALA A 501 -16.06 -31.33 39.04
C ALA A 501 -14.77 -30.89 39.74
N VAL A 502 -14.89 -30.17 40.86
CA VAL A 502 -13.76 -29.65 41.65
C VAL A 502 -12.77 -30.73 42.09
N PRO A 503 -13.15 -31.81 42.81
CA PRO A 503 -12.20 -32.82 43.28
C PRO A 503 -11.54 -33.60 42.13
N VAL A 504 -12.28 -33.86 41.04
CA VAL A 504 -11.74 -34.55 39.85
C VAL A 504 -10.64 -33.71 39.19
N VAL A 505 -10.87 -32.41 39.00
CA VAL A 505 -9.88 -31.49 38.41
C VAL A 505 -8.71 -31.24 39.36
N ALA A 506 -8.95 -31.22 40.68
CA ALA A 506 -7.88 -31.13 41.68
C ALA A 506 -6.92 -32.34 41.58
N GLN A 507 -7.44 -33.56 41.50
CA GLN A 507 -6.63 -34.77 41.37
C GLN A 507 -5.81 -34.77 40.08
N PHE A 508 -6.40 -34.39 38.94
CA PHE A 508 -5.65 -34.24 37.68
C PHE A 508 -4.51 -33.21 37.76
N THR A 509 -4.70 -32.15 38.55
CA THR A 509 -3.65 -31.13 38.77
C THR A 509 -2.49 -31.70 39.59
N LEU A 510 -2.77 -32.53 40.61
CA LEU A 510 -1.75 -33.22 41.40
C LEU A 510 -1.00 -34.28 40.58
N ASP A 511 -1.71 -35.04 39.75
CA ASP A 511 -1.10 -36.10 38.94
C ASP A 511 -0.25 -35.55 37.79
N LEU A 512 -0.63 -34.41 37.20
CA LEU A 512 0.23 -33.66 36.27
C LEU A 512 1.48 -33.08 36.96
N GLY A 513 1.34 -32.61 38.20
CA GLY A 513 2.47 -32.12 39.02
C GLY A 513 3.54 -33.20 39.20
N LYS A 514 3.15 -34.36 39.74
CA LYS A 514 4.07 -35.51 39.97
C LYS A 514 4.84 -35.94 38.71
N ILE A 515 4.19 -35.89 37.54
CA ILE A 515 4.85 -36.23 36.27
C ILE A 515 5.86 -35.14 35.86
N TYR A 516 5.54 -33.86 36.05
CA TYR A 516 6.48 -32.77 35.82
C TYR A 516 7.67 -32.82 36.79
N ASP A 517 7.43 -33.13 38.06
CA ASP A 517 8.46 -33.27 39.08
C ASP A 517 9.42 -34.42 38.74
N ALA A 518 8.89 -35.61 38.40
CA ALA A 518 9.70 -36.76 37.97
C ALA A 518 10.50 -36.50 36.67
N MET A 519 9.96 -35.71 35.73
CA MET A 519 10.71 -35.27 34.54
C MET A 519 11.81 -34.26 34.90
N THR A 520 11.59 -33.43 35.92
CA THR A 520 12.58 -32.47 36.44
C THR A 520 13.72 -33.17 37.17
N GLU A 521 13.40 -34.17 37.99
CA GLU A 521 14.35 -35.03 38.70
C GLU A 521 15.28 -35.76 37.72
N TYR A 522 14.71 -36.47 36.74
CA TYR A 522 15.46 -37.14 35.67
C TYR A 522 16.31 -36.17 34.83
N ALA A 523 15.79 -34.96 34.55
CA ALA A 523 16.55 -33.90 33.88
C ALA A 523 17.68 -33.33 34.75
N GLY A 524 17.60 -33.49 36.08
CA GLY A 524 18.67 -33.24 37.04
C GLY A 524 19.75 -34.33 36.99
N GLU A 525 19.37 -35.61 37.08
CA GLU A 525 20.28 -36.75 36.99
C GLU A 525 21.12 -36.74 35.69
N MET A 526 20.47 -36.47 34.54
CA MET A 526 21.16 -36.32 33.26
C MET A 526 22.15 -35.14 33.19
N LYS A 527 21.96 -34.11 34.02
CA LYS A 527 22.90 -32.96 34.14
C LYS A 527 24.01 -33.24 35.16
N ALA A 528 23.70 -33.97 36.24
CA ALA A 528 24.67 -34.41 37.25
C ALA A 528 25.65 -35.46 36.71
N GLY A 529 25.29 -36.18 35.64
CA GLY A 529 26.16 -37.17 34.98
C GLY A 529 26.19 -38.53 35.69
N THR A 530 25.29 -38.76 36.66
CA THR A 530 25.18 -39.99 37.44
C THR A 530 24.61 -41.17 36.66
N MET A 531 23.99 -40.94 35.50
CA MET A 531 23.46 -41.99 34.61
C MET A 531 24.30 -42.16 33.33
N SER A 532 24.52 -43.41 32.94
CA SER A 532 25.13 -43.76 31.65
C SER A 532 24.21 -43.38 30.49
N LYS A 533 24.72 -42.58 29.55
CA LYS A 533 23.92 -41.89 28.52
C LYS A 533 23.28 -42.81 27.48
N ASP A 534 23.73 -44.06 27.39
CA ASP A 534 23.27 -45.05 26.41
C ASP A 534 22.83 -46.39 27.05
N SER A 535 22.43 -46.40 28.33
CA SER A 535 21.84 -47.62 28.92
C SER A 535 20.36 -47.80 28.53
N GLN A 536 19.97 -49.03 28.16
CA GLN A 536 18.60 -49.35 27.76
C GLN A 536 17.58 -49.06 28.88
N GLU A 537 17.91 -49.39 30.12
CA GLU A 537 17.10 -49.11 31.31
C GLU A 537 16.78 -47.60 31.46
N THR A 538 17.73 -46.74 31.11
CA THR A 538 17.57 -45.28 31.14
C THR A 538 16.59 -44.79 30.06
N HIS A 539 16.48 -45.50 28.93
CA HIS A 539 15.49 -45.23 27.89
C HIS A 539 14.11 -45.81 28.23
N ASP A 540 14.03 -46.98 28.84
CA ASP A 540 12.76 -47.58 29.25
C ASP A 540 12.07 -46.77 30.35
N LYS A 541 12.83 -46.23 31.32
CA LYS A 541 12.34 -45.27 32.33
C LYS A 541 11.75 -44.02 31.67
N LEU A 542 12.48 -43.41 30.73
CA LEU A 542 12.04 -42.20 30.02
C LEU A 542 10.79 -42.46 29.17
N ALA A 543 10.74 -43.58 28.45
CA ALA A 543 9.60 -43.99 27.64
C ALA A 543 8.35 -44.25 28.50
N LYS A 544 8.51 -44.80 29.71
CA LYS A 544 7.41 -44.97 30.68
C LYS A 544 6.84 -43.62 31.13
N ILE A 545 7.71 -42.66 31.49
CA ILE A 545 7.28 -41.31 31.92
C ILE A 545 6.53 -40.58 30.80
N PHE A 546 7.03 -40.63 29.55
CA PHE A 546 6.30 -40.08 28.40
C PHE A 546 4.95 -40.79 28.14
N THR A 547 4.90 -42.11 28.33
CA THR A 547 3.65 -42.89 28.17
C THR A 547 2.62 -42.51 29.24
N GLU A 548 3.04 -42.23 30.46
CA GLU A 548 2.17 -41.77 31.55
C GLU A 548 1.70 -40.32 31.34
N SER A 549 2.59 -39.43 30.89
CA SER A 549 2.23 -38.04 30.56
C SER A 549 1.16 -37.96 29.46
N GLN A 550 1.31 -38.72 28.37
CA GLN A 550 0.34 -38.80 27.28
C GLN A 550 -1.03 -39.37 27.73
N LYS A 551 -1.04 -40.35 28.65
CA LYS A 551 -2.27 -40.89 29.26
C LYS A 551 -2.99 -39.81 30.08
N VAL A 552 -2.27 -39.04 30.90
CA VAL A 552 -2.88 -37.98 31.73
C VAL A 552 -3.34 -36.79 30.86
N LEU A 553 -2.57 -36.39 29.84
CA LEU A 553 -2.97 -35.36 28.87
C LEU A 553 -4.25 -35.75 28.11
N THR A 554 -4.37 -37.00 27.68
CA THR A 554 -5.58 -37.51 27.00
C THR A 554 -6.79 -37.48 27.93
N LYS A 555 -6.63 -37.89 29.19
CA LYS A 555 -7.68 -37.79 30.22
C LYS A 555 -8.06 -36.33 30.54
N TRP A 556 -7.09 -35.41 30.55
CA TRP A 556 -7.35 -33.98 30.74
C TRP A 556 -8.30 -33.43 29.66
N VAL A 557 -8.01 -33.69 28.38
CA VAL A 557 -8.84 -33.17 27.26
C VAL A 557 -10.29 -33.68 27.35
N ALA A 558 -10.50 -34.92 27.76
CA ALA A 558 -11.85 -35.46 28.00
C ALA A 558 -12.54 -34.79 29.21
N THR A 559 -11.81 -34.62 30.31
CA THR A 559 -12.31 -34.01 31.56
C THR A 559 -12.66 -32.53 31.38
N GLU A 560 -11.78 -31.75 30.73
CA GLU A 560 -12.03 -30.36 30.39
C GLU A 560 -13.27 -30.24 29.49
N LYS A 561 -13.38 -31.09 28.45
CA LYS A 561 -14.56 -31.10 27.56
C LYS A 561 -15.86 -31.40 28.32
N LYS A 562 -15.84 -32.35 29.27
CA LYS A 562 -17.01 -32.69 30.10
C LYS A 562 -17.46 -31.51 30.98
N PHE A 563 -16.52 -30.86 31.67
CA PHE A 563 -16.86 -29.87 32.71
C PHE A 563 -16.81 -28.40 32.25
N ARG A 564 -16.34 -28.10 31.03
CA ARG A 564 -16.29 -26.73 30.47
C ARG A 564 -17.61 -25.93 30.54
N PRO A 565 -18.82 -26.50 30.49
CA PRO A 565 -20.06 -25.74 30.69
C PRO A 565 -20.13 -25.04 32.06
N PHE A 566 -19.69 -25.72 33.13
CA PHE A 566 -19.83 -25.27 34.52
C PHE A 566 -18.78 -24.23 34.94
N ALA A 567 -17.75 -23.98 34.13
CA ALA A 567 -16.67 -23.01 34.39
C ALA A 567 -16.91 -21.61 33.76
N LYS A 568 -18.14 -21.31 33.33
CA LYS A 568 -18.56 -19.99 32.82
C LYS A 568 -19.12 -19.15 33.97
N LYS A 569 -18.74 -17.88 34.09
CA LYS A 569 -19.32 -17.00 35.13
C LYS A 569 -20.83 -16.77 34.90
N PRO A 570 -21.67 -16.76 35.94
CA PRO A 570 -23.04 -16.28 35.83
C PRO A 570 -23.05 -14.81 35.41
N LYS A 571 -24.04 -14.40 34.59
CA LYS A 571 -24.24 -13.00 34.24
C LYS A 571 -24.88 -12.28 35.43
N ALA A 572 -24.15 -11.37 36.06
CA ALA A 572 -24.75 -10.42 36.98
C ALA A 572 -25.81 -9.58 36.25
N LYS A 573 -26.99 -9.42 36.86
CA LYS A 573 -27.82 -8.25 36.55
C LYS A 573 -27.07 -7.03 37.09
N VAL A 574 -26.93 -6.01 36.25
CA VAL A 574 -26.49 -4.68 36.68
C VAL A 574 -27.70 -3.79 36.50
N ASP A 575 -28.35 -3.43 37.59
CA ASP A 575 -29.41 -2.44 37.57
C ASP A 575 -28.78 -1.08 37.26
N LYS A 576 -29.32 -0.41 36.23
CA LYS A 576 -28.80 0.87 35.73
C LYS A 576 -29.75 1.99 36.12
N GLU A 577 -29.34 2.77 37.11
CA GLU A 577 -29.79 4.16 37.20
C GLU A 577 -29.02 4.99 36.16
N HIS A 578 -29.73 5.74 35.32
CA HIS A 578 -29.22 6.71 34.37
C HIS A 578 -30.18 7.92 34.35
N PRO A 579 -29.67 9.15 34.22
CA PRO A 579 -30.51 10.35 34.21
C PRO A 579 -31.45 10.40 32.99
N GLU A 580 -32.67 10.88 33.19
CA GLU A 580 -33.78 10.78 32.22
C GLU A 580 -33.74 11.84 31.10
N THR A 581 -32.81 11.72 30.15
CA THR A 581 -32.82 12.56 28.92
C THR A 581 -32.62 11.74 27.63
N CYS A 582 -33.26 10.58 27.50
CA CYS A 582 -33.28 9.79 26.27
C CYS A 582 -34.69 9.21 26.02
N PRO A 583 -35.28 9.35 24.81
CA PRO A 583 -36.63 8.86 24.54
C PRO A 583 -36.74 7.33 24.68
N LYS A 584 -37.83 6.86 25.30
CA LYS A 584 -38.03 5.45 25.70
C LYS A 584 -38.05 4.51 24.47
N ILE A 585 -36.90 3.91 24.17
CA ILE A 585 -36.71 2.97 23.06
C ILE A 585 -37.57 1.71 23.31
N GLN A 586 -38.47 1.39 22.36
CA GLN A 586 -39.17 0.10 22.36
C GLN A 586 -38.15 -1.04 22.23
N LYS A 587 -38.27 -2.09 23.04
CA LYS A 587 -37.36 -3.26 22.97
C LYS A 587 -37.51 -3.99 21.63
N VAL A 588 -36.67 -3.63 20.67
CA VAL A 588 -36.49 -4.36 19.41
C VAL A 588 -35.88 -5.74 19.71
N SER A 589 -36.21 -6.75 18.90
CA SER A 589 -35.59 -8.07 19.02
C SER A 589 -34.22 -8.09 18.32
N GLY A 590 -33.23 -8.79 18.89
CA GLY A 590 -31.93 -8.99 18.23
C GLY A 590 -32.04 -9.69 16.87
N THR A 591 -33.13 -10.41 16.62
CA THR A 591 -33.50 -10.94 15.30
C THR A 591 -33.75 -9.82 14.28
N ALA A 592 -34.47 -8.75 14.66
CA ALA A 592 -34.71 -7.60 13.79
C ALA A 592 -33.43 -6.78 13.55
N GLU A 593 -32.57 -6.65 14.56
CA GLU A 593 -31.22 -6.07 14.42
C GLU A 593 -30.39 -6.87 13.40
N HIS A 594 -30.35 -8.20 13.54
CA HIS A 594 -29.63 -9.08 12.60
C HIS A 594 -30.19 -9.02 11.16
N LEU A 595 -31.51 -8.93 11.00
CA LEU A 595 -32.17 -8.75 9.69
C LEU A 595 -31.81 -7.39 9.07
N ALA A 596 -31.83 -6.30 9.84
CA ALA A 596 -31.39 -4.98 9.38
C ALA A 596 -29.91 -4.98 8.98
N ALA A 597 -29.05 -5.56 9.82
CA ALA A 597 -27.62 -5.69 9.57
C ALA A 597 -27.32 -6.49 8.28
N SER A 598 -28.12 -7.49 7.95
CA SER A 598 -27.99 -8.30 6.74
C SER A 598 -28.13 -7.47 5.46
N ILE A 599 -28.97 -6.43 5.49
CA ILE A 599 -29.16 -5.48 4.37
C ILE A 599 -27.87 -4.67 4.13
N GLY A 600 -27.25 -4.18 5.21
CA GLY A 600 -25.95 -3.51 5.19
C GLY A 600 -24.76 -4.41 4.87
N LYS A 601 -24.90 -5.73 5.07
CA LYS A 601 -23.94 -6.78 4.68
C LYS A 601 -24.12 -7.24 3.22
N GLY A 602 -25.02 -6.62 2.46
CA GLY A 602 -25.20 -6.87 1.03
C GLY A 602 -26.04 -8.11 0.69
N VAL A 603 -26.98 -8.48 1.56
CA VAL A 603 -28.05 -9.45 1.26
C VAL A 603 -29.17 -8.76 0.45
N PRO A 604 -29.80 -9.41 -0.56
CA PRO A 604 -30.99 -8.89 -1.23
C PRO A 604 -32.14 -8.66 -0.24
N CYS A 605 -32.92 -7.60 -0.40
CA CYS A 605 -33.99 -7.31 0.57
C CYS A 605 -35.10 -8.39 0.55
N THR A 606 -35.39 -9.02 -0.59
CA THR A 606 -36.30 -10.17 -0.69
C THR A 606 -35.89 -11.31 0.24
N HIS A 607 -34.63 -11.75 0.21
CA HIS A 607 -34.11 -12.80 1.09
C HIS A 607 -34.20 -12.42 2.58
N VAL A 608 -34.13 -11.12 2.91
CA VAL A 608 -34.33 -10.63 4.28
C VAL A 608 -35.82 -10.67 4.67
N LEU A 609 -36.75 -10.39 3.74
CA LEU A 609 -38.18 -10.58 3.97
C LEU A 609 -38.56 -12.07 4.10
N GLU A 610 -38.02 -12.93 3.25
CA GLU A 610 -38.16 -14.40 3.34
C GLU A 610 -37.67 -14.91 4.70
N SER A 611 -36.48 -14.47 5.13
CA SER A 611 -35.92 -14.79 6.45
C SER A 611 -36.82 -14.28 7.59
N ALA A 612 -37.38 -13.07 7.46
CA ALA A 612 -38.30 -12.51 8.44
C ALA A 612 -39.64 -13.27 8.48
N ARG A 613 -40.19 -13.68 7.32
CA ARG A 613 -41.41 -14.50 7.23
C ARG A 613 -41.22 -15.85 7.88
N LYS A 614 -40.12 -16.55 7.57
CA LYS A 614 -39.78 -17.82 8.22
C LYS A 614 -39.62 -17.65 9.73
N THR A 615 -38.76 -16.72 10.16
CA THR A 615 -38.47 -16.53 11.61
C THR A 615 -39.69 -16.03 12.39
N TRP A 616 -40.67 -15.40 11.73
CA TRP A 616 -41.96 -15.07 12.34
C TRP A 616 -42.93 -16.27 12.39
N ALA A 617 -42.95 -17.12 11.37
CA ALA A 617 -43.74 -18.36 11.35
C ALA A 617 -43.22 -19.36 12.40
N ASP A 618 -41.90 -19.57 12.47
CA ASP A 618 -41.22 -20.38 13.50
C ASP A 618 -41.48 -19.86 14.93
N ALA A 619 -41.88 -18.59 15.07
CA ALA A 619 -42.24 -17.94 16.33
C ALA A 619 -43.75 -17.80 16.57
N ALA A 620 -44.61 -18.13 15.59
CA ALA A 620 -46.06 -17.90 15.70
C ALA A 620 -46.68 -18.73 16.83
N GLY A 621 -47.59 -18.12 17.60
CA GLY A 621 -48.18 -18.74 18.78
C GLY A 621 -47.26 -18.83 20.02
N THR A 622 -45.97 -18.49 19.90
CA THR A 622 -45.04 -18.48 21.05
C THR A 622 -45.09 -17.15 21.82
N SER A 623 -44.71 -17.18 23.10
CA SER A 623 -44.47 -15.99 23.92
C SER A 623 -43.13 -15.29 23.63
N SER A 624 -42.51 -15.55 22.48
CA SER A 624 -41.18 -15.02 22.15
C SER A 624 -41.21 -13.54 21.75
N VAL A 625 -40.11 -12.83 22.05
CA VAL A 625 -39.93 -11.42 21.67
C VAL A 625 -40.03 -11.21 20.15
N VAL A 626 -39.72 -12.24 19.36
CA VAL A 626 -39.83 -12.26 17.89
C VAL A 626 -41.29 -12.21 17.44
N ALA A 627 -42.16 -13.03 18.03
CA ALA A 627 -43.59 -13.08 17.69
C ALA A 627 -44.27 -11.71 17.87
N SER A 628 -43.90 -11.01 18.96
CA SER A 628 -44.36 -9.66 19.28
C SER A 628 -43.64 -8.53 18.55
N CYS A 629 -42.54 -8.78 17.82
CA CYS A 629 -41.67 -7.72 17.34
C CYS A 629 -42.32 -6.91 16.18
N PRO A 630 -42.55 -5.59 16.34
CA PRO A 630 -43.22 -4.78 15.32
C PRO A 630 -42.41 -4.67 14.03
N VAL A 631 -41.07 -4.72 14.10
CA VAL A 631 -40.19 -4.73 12.92
C VAL A 631 -40.37 -6.02 12.11
N VAL A 632 -40.26 -7.20 12.74
CA VAL A 632 -40.37 -8.48 12.04
C VAL A 632 -41.76 -8.64 11.43
N ARG A 633 -42.82 -8.34 12.18
CA ARG A 633 -44.21 -8.31 11.70
C ARG A 633 -44.46 -7.21 10.65
N GLY A 634 -43.66 -6.16 10.62
CA GLY A 634 -43.63 -5.15 9.56
C GLY A 634 -43.01 -5.69 8.28
N MET A 635 -41.88 -6.40 8.38
CA MET A 635 -41.19 -7.03 7.25
C MET A 635 -42.06 -8.10 6.58
N THR A 636 -42.76 -8.96 7.34
CA THR A 636 -43.62 -10.00 6.74
C THR A 636 -44.74 -9.45 5.86
N ARG A 637 -45.17 -8.20 6.10
CA ARG A 637 -46.20 -7.47 5.36
C ARG A 637 -45.69 -6.74 4.11
N ILE A 638 -44.38 -6.72 3.83
CA ILE A 638 -43.84 -6.10 2.63
C ILE A 638 -43.92 -7.09 1.45
N PRO A 639 -44.52 -6.73 0.30
CA PRO A 639 -44.48 -7.56 -0.91
C PRO A 639 -43.09 -7.53 -1.57
N ASP A 640 -42.64 -8.67 -2.11
CA ASP A 640 -41.26 -8.81 -2.61
C ASP A 640 -40.91 -7.89 -3.78
N ALA A 641 -41.87 -7.61 -4.67
CA ALA A 641 -41.72 -6.62 -5.74
C ALA A 641 -41.36 -5.21 -5.23
N ASN A 642 -41.73 -4.88 -3.99
CA ASN A 642 -41.48 -3.60 -3.33
C ASN A 642 -40.50 -3.71 -2.15
N ALA A 643 -39.74 -4.82 -2.05
CA ALA A 643 -38.90 -5.13 -0.89
C ALA A 643 -37.86 -4.04 -0.60
N GLU A 644 -37.10 -3.64 -1.62
CA GLU A 644 -36.06 -2.62 -1.50
C GLU A 644 -36.64 -1.24 -1.16
N ASP A 645 -37.84 -0.94 -1.63
CA ASP A 645 -38.41 0.40 -1.54
C ASP A 645 -39.09 0.67 -0.19
N ARG A 646 -39.74 -0.34 0.39
CA ARG A 646 -40.50 -0.21 1.66
C ARG A 646 -39.69 -0.53 2.90
N ILE A 647 -38.65 -1.35 2.81
CA ILE A 647 -37.90 -1.83 3.99
C ILE A 647 -37.12 -0.69 4.66
N HIS A 648 -36.51 0.21 3.90
CA HIS A 648 -35.70 1.31 4.47
C HIS A 648 -36.53 2.29 5.31
N ALA A 649 -37.78 2.54 4.93
CA ALA A 649 -38.72 3.35 5.72
C ALA A 649 -39.10 2.64 7.05
N LEU A 650 -39.26 1.31 7.02
CA LEU A 650 -39.48 0.51 8.22
C LEU A 650 -38.26 0.53 9.15
N LEU A 651 -37.04 0.47 8.62
CA LEU A 651 -35.80 0.58 9.41
C LEU A 651 -35.67 1.96 10.07
N LYS A 652 -35.83 3.06 9.30
CA LYS A 652 -35.76 4.44 9.85
C LYS A 652 -36.83 4.67 10.93
N LYS A 653 -38.06 4.18 10.74
CA LYS A 653 -39.14 4.28 11.74
C LYS A 653 -38.87 3.55 13.07
N ASN A 654 -37.99 2.53 13.06
CA ASN A 654 -37.70 1.71 14.25
C ASN A 654 -36.25 1.87 14.74
N ASN A 655 -35.55 2.93 14.33
CA ASN A 655 -34.16 3.21 14.70
C ASN A 655 -33.18 2.06 14.40
N LEU A 656 -33.34 1.39 13.25
CA LEU A 656 -32.45 0.32 12.75
C LEU A 656 -31.56 0.77 11.58
N ALA A 657 -31.34 2.07 11.49
CA ALA A 657 -30.40 2.74 10.59
C ALA A 657 -29.94 4.04 11.26
N LEU A 658 -28.78 4.58 10.87
CA LEU A 658 -28.36 5.90 11.36
C LEU A 658 -29.42 6.95 10.96
N PRO A 659 -29.87 7.82 11.88
CA PRO A 659 -31.02 8.71 11.70
C PRO A 659 -30.71 9.96 10.86
N LEU A 660 -29.77 9.86 9.93
CA LEU A 660 -29.36 10.95 9.04
C LEU A 660 -30.43 11.20 7.94
N GLU A 661 -30.42 12.41 7.39
CA GLU A 661 -31.19 12.77 6.19
C GLU A 661 -30.46 12.24 4.93
N ILE A 662 -31.19 12.11 3.82
CA ILE A 662 -30.60 11.98 2.49
C ILE A 662 -31.14 13.15 1.67
N SER A 663 -30.44 14.28 1.75
CA SER A 663 -30.83 15.54 1.11
C SER A 663 -30.49 15.53 -0.39
N PRO A 664 -31.33 16.10 -1.27
CA PRO A 664 -30.94 16.37 -2.66
C PRO A 664 -29.91 17.50 -2.75
N LEU A 665 -29.10 17.49 -3.82
CA LEU A 665 -28.36 18.67 -4.31
C LEU A 665 -29.33 19.68 -4.94
N SER A 666 -28.94 20.95 -4.96
CA SER A 666 -29.70 22.07 -5.54
C SER A 666 -28.78 22.96 -6.39
N GLY A 667 -29.35 23.69 -7.35
CA GLY A 667 -28.65 24.82 -8.01
C GLY A 667 -27.38 24.49 -8.80
N SER A 668 -27.28 23.30 -9.40
CA SER A 668 -26.12 22.85 -10.18
C SER A 668 -26.49 21.82 -11.25
N HIS A 669 -25.53 21.43 -12.11
CA HIS A 669 -25.70 20.35 -13.11
C HIS A 669 -26.09 18.98 -12.53
N VAL A 670 -26.10 18.84 -11.21
CA VAL A 670 -26.47 17.63 -10.46
C VAL A 670 -27.60 17.89 -9.47
N GLU A 671 -28.46 18.87 -9.75
CA GLU A 671 -29.70 19.11 -9.00
C GLU A 671 -30.54 17.82 -8.81
N GLY A 672 -31.13 17.66 -7.64
CA GLY A 672 -31.91 16.47 -7.24
C GLY A 672 -31.08 15.25 -6.82
N TYR A 673 -29.75 15.26 -6.98
CA TYR A 673 -28.92 14.10 -6.63
C TYR A 673 -28.87 13.87 -5.10
N PRO A 674 -29.05 12.64 -4.59
CA PRO A 674 -29.00 12.42 -3.15
C PRO A 674 -27.56 12.40 -2.60
N ARG A 675 -27.33 13.20 -1.55
CA ARG A 675 -26.15 13.18 -0.65
C ARG A 675 -26.58 12.95 0.80
N ILE A 676 -25.64 12.60 1.66
CA ILE A 676 -25.74 12.77 3.12
C ILE A 676 -24.74 13.87 3.49
N LYS A 677 -25.15 14.95 4.18
CA LYS A 677 -24.20 16.04 4.47
C LYS A 677 -23.20 15.62 5.55
N PRO A 678 -21.93 16.05 5.46
CA PRO A 678 -20.94 15.89 6.54
C PRO A 678 -21.35 16.63 7.82
N LEU A 679 -22.17 17.69 7.70
CA LEU A 679 -22.72 18.43 8.85
C LEU A 679 -23.72 17.56 9.63
N ASP A 680 -24.67 16.90 8.98
CA ASP A 680 -25.62 15.96 9.62
C ASP A 680 -24.87 14.86 10.40
N PHE A 681 -23.78 14.34 9.82
CA PHE A 681 -22.90 13.39 10.50
C PHE A 681 -22.26 14.00 11.76
N LEU A 682 -21.76 15.23 11.69
CA LEU A 682 -21.11 15.92 12.80
C LEU A 682 -22.11 16.25 13.93
N GLU A 683 -23.28 16.77 13.59
CA GLU A 683 -24.38 17.04 14.51
C GLU A 683 -24.85 15.75 15.20
N TYR A 684 -25.11 14.69 14.43
CA TYR A 684 -25.48 13.40 15.00
C TYR A 684 -24.35 12.82 15.87
N MET A 685 -23.09 12.93 15.45
CA MET A 685 -21.94 12.48 16.24
C MET A 685 -21.77 13.26 17.54
N ALA A 686 -22.05 14.56 17.54
CA ALA A 686 -22.08 15.37 18.75
C ALA A 686 -23.22 14.94 19.69
N GLY A 687 -24.46 14.97 19.21
CA GLY A 687 -25.66 14.68 20.01
C GLY A 687 -25.75 13.24 20.54
N SER A 688 -25.10 12.27 19.87
CA SER A 688 -25.06 10.87 20.29
C SER A 688 -23.75 10.45 20.99
N GLY A 689 -22.81 11.37 21.22
CA GLY A 689 -21.49 11.06 21.82
C GLY A 689 -20.53 10.28 20.89
N ASN A 690 -20.91 10.05 19.64
CA ASN A 690 -20.12 9.33 18.64
C ASN A 690 -18.93 10.14 18.06
N ILE A 691 -18.81 11.43 18.37
CA ILE A 691 -17.71 12.31 17.90
C ILE A 691 -16.31 11.79 18.25
N HIS A 692 -16.20 10.94 19.28
CA HIS A 692 -14.96 10.22 19.61
C HIS A 692 -14.36 9.44 18.41
N ARG A 693 -15.18 9.02 17.43
CA ARG A 693 -14.73 8.35 16.20
C ARG A 693 -13.86 9.25 15.32
N LEU A 694 -14.17 10.56 15.27
CA LEU A 694 -13.35 11.55 14.56
C LEU A 694 -12.07 11.91 15.32
N LEU A 695 -12.06 11.66 16.63
CA LEU A 695 -11.00 12.05 17.56
C LEU A 695 -10.07 10.87 17.89
N GLY A 696 -9.93 9.89 17.00
CA GLY A 696 -9.07 8.72 17.22
C GLY A 696 -9.45 7.83 18.42
N GLY A 697 -10.69 7.90 18.89
CA GLY A 697 -11.19 7.24 20.10
C GLY A 697 -11.11 8.07 21.38
N HIS A 698 -10.65 9.33 21.32
CA HIS A 698 -10.56 10.20 22.49
C HIS A 698 -11.90 10.84 22.85
N ARG A 699 -12.13 11.05 24.15
CA ARG A 699 -13.33 11.75 24.67
C ARG A 699 -13.20 13.26 24.44
N ILE A 700 -14.32 13.95 24.29
CA ILE A 700 -14.40 15.42 24.10
C ILE A 700 -13.59 16.16 25.17
N SER A 701 -13.77 15.79 26.45
CA SER A 701 -13.04 16.37 27.59
C SER A 701 -11.51 16.13 27.60
N SER A 702 -10.99 15.38 26.63
CA SER A 702 -9.57 15.06 26.47
C SER A 702 -8.99 15.42 25.10
N CYS A 703 -9.82 15.84 24.13
CA CYS A 703 -9.38 16.00 22.75
C CYS A 703 -8.71 17.36 22.46
N ARG A 704 -8.93 18.40 23.26
CA ARG A 704 -8.31 19.72 23.06
C ARG A 704 -6.79 19.63 22.88
N VAL A 705 -6.10 18.99 23.83
CA VAL A 705 -4.63 18.81 23.77
C VAL A 705 -4.19 17.93 22.59
N LEU A 706 -5.01 16.97 22.16
CA LEU A 706 -4.74 16.14 20.98
C LEU A 706 -4.80 16.97 19.68
N LEU A 707 -5.79 17.87 19.57
CA LEU A 707 -5.98 18.74 18.41
C LEU A 707 -4.95 19.89 18.39
N GLU A 708 -4.68 20.53 19.52
CA GLU A 708 -3.57 21.50 19.67
C GLU A 708 -2.21 20.88 19.32
N THR A 709 -1.95 19.65 19.77
CA THR A 709 -0.73 18.89 19.41
C THR A 709 -0.71 18.55 17.92
N PHE A 710 -1.86 18.23 17.30
CA PHE A 710 -1.94 18.01 15.87
C PHE A 710 -1.58 19.28 15.09
N TRP A 711 -2.30 20.39 15.32
CA TRP A 711 -2.13 21.61 14.54
C TRP A 711 -0.74 22.23 14.69
N ARG A 712 -0.19 22.27 15.91
CA ARG A 712 1.19 22.75 16.17
C ARG A 712 2.26 21.93 15.44
N GLN A 713 2.03 20.64 15.18
CA GLN A 713 2.98 19.83 14.40
C GLN A 713 2.68 19.91 12.89
N TYR A 714 1.41 20.07 12.51
CA TYR A 714 1.01 20.27 11.11
C TYR A 714 1.54 21.59 10.54
N GLU A 715 1.52 22.67 11.35
CA GLU A 715 2.06 23.99 11.03
C GLU A 715 3.55 23.95 10.67
N LEU A 716 4.36 23.19 11.44
CA LEU A 716 5.79 23.05 11.17
C LEU A 716 6.08 22.28 9.87
N CYS A 717 5.23 21.31 9.51
CA CYS A 717 5.33 20.58 8.24
C CYS A 717 4.77 21.38 7.05
N HIS A 718 3.67 22.09 7.25
CA HIS A 718 2.86 22.76 6.23
C HIS A 718 2.49 24.21 6.62
N PRO A 719 3.49 25.11 6.79
CA PRO A 719 3.24 26.49 7.20
C PRO A 719 2.48 27.29 6.13
N ASP A 720 2.43 26.80 4.89
CA ASP A 720 1.66 27.40 3.79
C ASP A 720 0.17 27.01 3.77
N PHE A 721 -0.33 26.24 4.73
CA PHE A 721 -1.74 25.84 4.79
C PHE A 721 -2.65 26.96 5.33
N GLY A 722 -3.73 27.28 4.60
CA GLY A 722 -4.54 28.48 4.82
C GLY A 722 -5.24 28.63 6.18
N LEU A 723 -5.37 27.54 6.95
CA LEU A 723 -5.91 27.61 8.32
C LEU A 723 -5.09 28.55 9.22
N PHE A 724 -3.76 28.59 9.06
CA PHE A 724 -2.88 29.39 9.90
C PHE A 724 -2.95 30.90 9.61
N LEU A 725 -3.56 31.29 8.48
CA LEU A 725 -3.89 32.69 8.17
C LEU A 725 -5.32 33.07 8.59
N THR A 726 -6.13 32.13 9.11
CA THR A 726 -7.53 32.39 9.47
C THR A 726 -7.62 32.91 10.91
N PRO A 727 -7.99 34.17 11.16
CA PRO A 727 -8.02 34.74 12.52
C PRO A 727 -9.16 34.15 13.36
N GLY A 728 -8.96 34.08 14.68
CA GLY A 728 -10.01 33.73 15.65
C GLY A 728 -10.44 32.25 15.70
N VAL A 729 -9.62 31.33 15.17
CA VAL A 729 -9.90 29.89 15.16
C VAL A 729 -9.30 29.18 16.38
N ASP A 730 -10.11 28.46 17.17
CA ASP A 730 -9.60 27.59 18.25
C ASP A 730 -9.15 26.24 17.67
N TYR A 731 -7.82 26.07 17.52
CA TYR A 731 -7.23 24.79 17.11
C TYR A 731 -7.57 23.63 18.05
N GLY A 732 -7.97 23.91 19.30
CA GLY A 732 -8.47 22.93 20.26
C GLY A 732 -9.82 22.29 19.91
N THR A 733 -10.54 22.80 18.91
CA THR A 733 -11.84 22.26 18.44
C THR A 733 -11.89 21.95 16.94
N CYS A 734 -10.84 22.30 16.18
CA CYS A 734 -10.70 21.96 14.77
C CYS A 734 -10.29 20.51 14.54
N ILE A 735 -11.15 19.72 13.91
CA ILE A 735 -10.92 18.30 13.61
C ILE A 735 -10.34 18.15 12.19
N PRO A 736 -9.12 17.64 12.01
CA PRO A 736 -8.53 17.42 10.69
C PRO A 736 -9.17 16.23 9.96
N ILE A 737 -9.60 16.44 8.71
CA ILE A 737 -10.24 15.42 7.87
C ILE A 737 -9.63 15.37 6.46
N TYR A 738 -9.84 14.25 5.78
CA TYR A 738 -9.56 14.05 4.36
C TYR A 738 -10.84 13.76 3.59
N ALA A 739 -10.94 14.33 2.39
CA ALA A 739 -11.88 13.86 1.39
C ALA A 739 -11.28 12.68 0.61
N HIS A 740 -12.13 11.81 0.08
CA HIS A 740 -11.74 10.70 -0.77
C HIS A 740 -12.77 10.41 -1.86
N ALA A 741 -12.28 10.02 -3.03
CA ALA A 741 -13.09 9.38 -4.05
C ALA A 741 -12.30 8.27 -4.78
N ASP A 742 -12.97 7.19 -5.18
CA ASP A 742 -12.40 6.19 -6.11
C ASP A 742 -13.51 5.42 -6.87
N GLY A 743 -13.15 4.85 -8.02
CA GLY A 743 -14.01 4.04 -8.88
C GLY A 743 -14.24 2.63 -8.35
N GLY A 744 -15.42 2.40 -7.78
CA GLY A 744 -15.94 1.10 -7.40
C GLY A 744 -16.53 0.29 -8.56
N ARG A 745 -16.78 -1.00 -8.32
CA ARG A 745 -17.31 -1.95 -9.33
C ARG A 745 -18.75 -2.33 -9.04
N GLY A 746 -19.68 -1.65 -9.71
CA GLY A 746 -21.12 -1.79 -9.56
C GLY A 746 -21.78 -2.92 -10.36
N PHE A 747 -23.10 -2.76 -10.57
CA PHE A 747 -23.97 -3.72 -11.24
C PHE A 747 -23.52 -4.03 -12.67
N LYS A 748 -23.63 -5.29 -13.12
CA LYS A 748 -23.13 -5.77 -14.43
C LYS A 748 -21.67 -5.39 -14.76
N LYS A 749 -20.82 -5.15 -13.74
CA LYS A 749 -19.45 -4.62 -13.85
C LYS A 749 -19.36 -3.16 -14.33
N SER A 750 -20.43 -2.37 -14.27
CA SER A 750 -20.31 -0.92 -14.48
C SER A 750 -19.41 -0.29 -13.42
N GLU A 751 -18.85 0.88 -13.73
CA GLU A 751 -18.20 1.70 -12.71
C GLU A 751 -19.26 2.34 -11.79
N LEU A 752 -18.85 2.63 -10.56
CA LEU A 752 -19.58 3.39 -9.55
C LEU A 752 -18.56 4.24 -8.80
N MET A 753 -18.51 5.54 -9.10
CA MET A 753 -17.72 6.47 -8.30
C MET A 753 -18.32 6.56 -6.89
N VAL A 754 -17.47 6.49 -5.86
CA VAL A 754 -17.86 6.61 -4.45
C VAL A 754 -17.15 7.79 -3.84
N PHE A 755 -17.89 8.67 -3.18
CA PHE A 755 -17.37 9.87 -2.52
C PHE A 755 -17.58 9.75 -1.01
N ASN A 756 -16.50 9.90 -0.24
CA ASN A 756 -16.51 9.71 1.20
C ASN A 756 -15.46 10.61 1.88
N TRP A 757 -15.55 10.80 3.18
CA TRP A 757 -14.55 11.51 3.97
C TRP A 757 -14.16 10.71 5.21
N SER A 758 -13.03 11.05 5.84
CA SER A 758 -12.56 10.40 7.07
C SER A 758 -11.69 11.35 7.89
N SER A 759 -11.58 11.11 9.20
CA SER A 759 -10.62 11.84 10.04
C SER A 759 -9.19 11.46 9.70
N ALA A 760 -8.27 12.43 9.78
CA ALA A 760 -6.83 12.15 9.77
C ALA A 760 -6.40 11.37 11.01
N LEU A 761 -7.12 11.55 12.12
CA LEU A 761 -6.89 10.88 13.40
C LEU A 761 -7.56 9.50 13.41
N GLY A 762 -6.87 8.51 14.00
CA GLY A 762 -7.40 7.18 14.24
C GLY A 762 -6.68 6.47 15.38
N ILE A 763 -6.86 5.16 15.48
CA ILE A 763 -6.31 4.34 16.58
C ILE A 763 -4.93 3.73 16.28
N GLY A 764 -4.33 4.04 15.13
CA GLY A 764 -3.03 3.55 14.68
C GLY A 764 -3.10 2.60 13.47
N THR A 765 -2.04 1.80 13.32
CA THR A 765 -1.63 1.13 12.07
C THR A 765 -1.68 -0.41 12.10
N GLY A 766 -1.52 -1.04 13.27
CA GLY A 766 -1.42 -2.50 13.38
C GLY A 766 -1.79 -3.08 14.74
N LYS A 767 -2.26 -4.33 14.76
CA LYS A 767 -2.54 -5.08 16.00
C LYS A 767 -1.27 -5.55 16.72
N GLN A 768 -0.15 -5.73 15.99
CA GLN A 768 1.17 -6.03 16.56
C GLN A 768 1.62 -4.93 17.53
N ASN A 769 1.36 -3.66 17.19
CA ASN A 769 1.72 -2.47 17.98
C ASN A 769 0.98 -2.38 19.35
N ARG A 770 0.03 -3.29 19.63
CA ARG A 770 -0.61 -3.48 20.94
C ARG A 770 -0.10 -4.71 21.71
N LYS A 771 0.86 -5.47 21.17
CA LYS A 771 1.33 -6.75 21.70
C LYS A 771 2.85 -6.88 21.82
N ASP A 772 3.60 -6.20 20.97
CA ASP A 772 5.06 -6.24 21.00
C ASP A 772 5.61 -5.21 22.01
N HIS A 773 5.97 -5.69 23.20
CA HIS A 773 6.53 -4.88 24.28
C HIS A 773 7.91 -4.28 23.94
N ALA A 774 8.63 -4.81 22.94
CA ALA A 774 9.91 -4.24 22.50
C ALA A 774 9.71 -3.08 21.50
N VAL A 775 8.71 -3.17 20.62
CA VAL A 775 8.38 -2.09 19.68
C VAL A 775 7.58 -0.96 20.35
N ARG A 776 6.64 -1.30 21.25
CA ARG A 776 5.93 -0.31 22.09
C ARG A 776 5.84 -0.82 23.53
N PRO A 777 6.73 -0.39 24.45
CA PRO A 777 6.70 -0.86 25.84
C PRO A 777 5.38 -0.47 26.51
N VAL A 778 4.59 -1.50 26.87
CA VAL A 778 3.31 -1.39 27.57
C VAL A 778 3.56 -1.07 29.04
N SER A 779 4.13 0.11 29.28
CA SER A 779 4.21 0.69 30.62
C SER A 779 2.81 1.17 31.01
N PHE A 780 2.23 0.54 32.03
CA PHE A 780 0.95 0.95 32.66
C PHE A 780 1.01 2.35 33.33
N LYS A 781 2.10 3.10 33.14
CA LYS A 781 2.35 4.46 33.65
C LYS A 781 2.66 5.50 32.55
N ARG A 782 2.31 5.24 31.28
CA ARG A 782 2.75 6.09 30.15
C ARG A 782 1.87 7.35 29.98
N LYS A 783 2.49 8.53 30.11
CA LYS A 783 1.88 9.86 29.82
C LYS A 783 1.48 10.08 28.33
N THR A 784 1.68 9.09 27.45
CA THR A 784 1.45 9.17 25.99
C THR A 784 -0.03 8.99 25.62
N ALA A 785 -0.94 9.66 26.33
CA ALA A 785 -2.36 9.61 26.05
C ALA A 785 -2.72 10.38 24.77
N ASN A 786 -2.08 11.52 24.52
CA ASN A 786 -2.57 12.53 23.57
C ASN A 786 -1.80 12.62 22.24
N ASN A 787 -0.98 11.62 21.88
CA ASN A 787 -0.24 11.62 20.61
C ASN A 787 -1.19 11.28 19.43
N PRO A 788 -1.28 12.11 18.37
CA PRO A 788 -2.02 11.80 17.16
C PRO A 788 -1.54 10.50 16.47
N ARG A 789 -2.46 9.67 15.98
CA ARG A 789 -2.16 8.39 15.32
C ARG A 789 -2.92 8.22 14.00
N VAL A 790 -2.32 7.47 13.08
CA VAL A 790 -2.83 7.22 11.73
C VAL A 790 -4.18 6.49 11.75
N ASN A 791 -5.07 6.82 10.82
CA ASN A 791 -6.37 6.17 10.63
C ASN A 791 -6.32 4.95 9.70
N LEU A 792 -5.60 3.89 10.11
CA LEU A 792 -5.48 2.62 9.37
C LEU A 792 -5.98 1.38 10.14
N LEU A 793 -6.78 1.58 11.19
CA LEU A 793 -7.35 0.52 12.00
C LEU A 793 -8.80 0.82 12.38
N GLY A 794 -9.65 -0.20 12.32
CA GLY A 794 -11.07 -0.13 12.67
C GLY A 794 -11.92 -0.88 11.66
N HIS A 795 -13.25 -0.75 11.77
CA HIS A 795 -14.15 -1.05 10.67
C HIS A 795 -14.29 0.20 9.80
N SER A 796 -14.29 0.09 8.47
CA SER A 796 -14.32 1.27 7.59
C SER A 796 -15.57 2.14 7.79
N TYR A 797 -16.76 1.55 7.97
CA TYR A 797 -17.99 2.29 8.35
C TYR A 797 -17.93 3.03 9.70
N ALA A 798 -16.91 2.81 10.53
CA ALA A 798 -16.69 3.53 11.80
C ALA A 798 -15.57 4.59 11.72
N THR A 799 -14.88 4.69 10.58
CA THR A 799 -13.73 5.59 10.38
C THR A 799 -13.82 6.44 9.10
N HIS A 800 -14.67 6.04 8.15
CA HIS A 800 -14.94 6.66 6.87
C HIS A 800 -16.47 6.79 6.69
N TYR A 801 -16.92 7.91 6.15
CA TYR A 801 -18.33 8.32 6.12
C TYR A 801 -18.77 8.67 4.70
N LEU A 802 -19.89 8.09 4.27
CA LEU A 802 -20.35 8.18 2.88
C LEU A 802 -21.04 9.53 2.62
N TRP A 803 -20.59 10.27 1.60
CA TRP A 803 -21.27 11.48 1.13
C TRP A 803 -22.27 11.16 0.02
N ALA A 804 -21.79 10.58 -1.09
CA ALA A 804 -22.62 10.18 -2.23
C ALA A 804 -22.02 8.98 -2.99
N VAL A 805 -22.82 8.34 -3.84
CA VAL A 805 -22.34 7.39 -4.85
C VAL A 805 -22.97 7.66 -6.21
N MET A 806 -22.19 7.54 -7.27
CA MET A 806 -22.54 8.01 -8.60
C MET A 806 -22.29 6.89 -9.63
N PRO A 807 -23.31 6.41 -10.37
CA PRO A 807 -23.12 5.40 -11.42
C PRO A 807 -22.43 5.95 -12.67
N ALA A 808 -21.81 5.04 -13.44
CA ALA A 808 -21.15 5.34 -14.72
C ALA A 808 -22.00 6.03 -15.80
N ALA A 809 -23.33 6.13 -15.63
CA ALA A 809 -24.18 6.94 -16.52
C ALA A 809 -24.02 8.45 -16.28
N TRP A 810 -23.67 8.85 -15.05
CA TRP A 810 -23.53 10.26 -14.65
C TRP A 810 -22.06 10.71 -14.70
N HIS A 811 -21.14 9.97 -14.07
CA HIS A 811 -19.74 10.40 -13.97
C HIS A 811 -18.90 10.17 -15.24
N LYS A 812 -19.50 9.81 -16.37
CA LYS A 812 -18.80 9.69 -17.67
C LYS A 812 -18.60 11.04 -18.34
N ASP A 813 -19.50 11.97 -18.08
CA ASP A 813 -19.26 13.38 -18.36
C ASP A 813 -18.35 13.97 -17.27
N ASP A 814 -17.37 14.78 -17.68
CA ASP A 814 -16.48 15.50 -16.79
C ASP A 814 -17.17 16.71 -16.14
N SER A 815 -18.14 17.36 -16.80
CA SER A 815 -18.82 18.53 -16.22
C SER A 815 -19.67 18.13 -15.00
N THR A 816 -20.43 17.04 -15.13
CA THR A 816 -21.25 16.43 -14.07
C THR A 816 -20.37 15.90 -12.93
N PHE A 817 -19.23 15.26 -13.24
CA PHE A 817 -18.26 14.80 -12.24
C PHE A 817 -17.61 15.96 -11.46
N GLN A 818 -17.25 17.04 -12.16
CA GLN A 818 -16.67 18.24 -11.56
C GLN A 818 -17.69 18.99 -10.68
N ALA A 819 -18.95 19.11 -11.12
CA ALA A 819 -20.03 19.69 -10.32
C ALA A 819 -20.25 18.93 -9.00
N MET A 820 -20.19 17.59 -9.00
CA MET A 820 -20.24 16.79 -7.77
C MET A 820 -19.05 17.07 -6.84
N LEU A 821 -17.85 17.30 -7.37
CA LEU A 821 -16.68 17.65 -6.56
C LEU A 821 -16.79 19.06 -5.96
N THR A 822 -17.31 20.03 -6.71
CA THR A 822 -17.59 21.39 -6.20
C THR A 822 -18.66 21.34 -5.09
N GLU A 823 -19.76 20.58 -5.28
CA GLU A 823 -20.78 20.39 -4.22
C GLU A 823 -20.26 19.65 -2.99
N PHE A 824 -19.40 18.64 -3.16
CA PHE A 824 -18.75 17.96 -2.04
C PHE A 824 -17.79 18.91 -1.28
N GLY A 825 -17.15 19.85 -1.99
CA GLY A 825 -16.30 20.88 -1.38
C GLY A 825 -17.13 21.84 -0.53
N ARG A 826 -18.23 22.35 -1.08
CA ARG A 826 -19.17 23.26 -0.38
C ARG A 826 -19.71 22.68 0.93
N ASP A 827 -20.12 21.41 0.92
CA ASP A 827 -20.58 20.73 2.15
C ASP A 827 -19.47 20.56 3.20
N LEU A 828 -18.20 20.47 2.79
CA LEU A 828 -17.06 20.38 3.71
C LEU A 828 -16.62 21.76 4.21
N ALA A 829 -16.73 22.81 3.39
CA ALA A 829 -16.58 24.21 3.81
C ALA A 829 -17.66 24.62 4.82
N GLU A 830 -18.92 24.22 4.60
CA GLU A 830 -20.03 24.44 5.53
C GLU A 830 -19.72 23.87 6.94
N CYS A 831 -18.99 22.76 7.02
CA CYS A 831 -18.57 22.14 8.28
C CYS A 831 -17.40 22.85 8.98
N PHE A 832 -16.68 23.73 8.27
CA PHE A 832 -15.70 24.65 8.87
C PHE A 832 -16.35 25.96 9.30
N GLU A 833 -17.22 26.53 8.46
CA GLU A 833 -17.90 27.80 8.67
C GLU A 833 -18.94 27.73 9.79
N LYS A 834 -19.87 26.78 9.72
CA LYS A 834 -20.98 26.64 10.68
C LYS A 834 -20.59 25.84 11.91
N GLY A 835 -19.84 24.75 11.72
CA GLY A 835 -19.46 23.82 12.78
C GLY A 835 -20.65 23.29 13.61
N VAL A 836 -20.39 22.81 14.82
CA VAL A 836 -21.41 22.43 15.82
C VAL A 836 -21.00 22.83 17.23
N MET A 837 -21.97 23.15 18.09
CA MET A 837 -21.72 23.45 19.51
C MET A 837 -21.84 22.18 20.36
N VAL A 838 -20.80 21.83 21.12
CA VAL A 838 -20.77 20.64 21.98
C VAL A 838 -20.14 20.97 23.33
N GLY A 839 -20.93 20.93 24.41
CA GLY A 839 -20.43 21.23 25.77
C GLY A 839 -19.86 22.64 25.94
N GLY A 840 -20.36 23.61 25.16
CA GLY A 840 -19.86 24.99 25.13
C GLY A 840 -18.72 25.26 24.13
N ALA A 841 -18.14 24.23 23.51
CA ALA A 841 -17.06 24.36 22.54
C ALA A 841 -17.57 24.27 21.08
N HIS A 842 -17.02 25.08 20.17
CA HIS A 842 -17.42 25.13 18.75
C HIS A 842 -16.54 24.20 17.90
N PHE A 843 -17.00 22.97 17.65
CA PHE A 843 -16.28 21.99 16.84
C PHE A 843 -16.46 22.22 15.34
N ARG A 844 -15.37 22.14 14.58
CA ARG A 844 -15.31 22.40 13.13
C ARG A 844 -14.56 21.26 12.44
N LEU A 845 -14.91 20.93 11.20
CA LEU A 845 -14.09 20.05 10.36
C LEU A 845 -13.13 20.89 9.52
N VAL A 846 -11.88 20.44 9.35
CA VAL A 846 -10.88 21.09 8.52
C VAL A 846 -10.38 20.13 7.46
N LEU A 847 -10.68 20.41 6.20
CA LEU A 847 -10.25 19.61 5.06
C LEU A 847 -8.77 19.86 4.72
N LEU A 848 -7.95 18.83 4.86
CA LEU A 848 -6.51 18.89 4.58
C LEU A 848 -6.14 18.61 3.11
N GLY A 849 -7.03 17.95 2.35
CA GLY A 849 -6.80 17.58 0.96
C GLY A 849 -7.57 16.34 0.49
N LEU A 850 -7.40 16.02 -0.79
CA LEU A 850 -8.03 14.90 -1.48
C LEU A 850 -7.10 13.68 -1.59
N LYS A 851 -7.49 12.60 -0.92
CA LYS A 851 -6.93 11.25 -1.12
C LYS A 851 -7.66 10.56 -2.27
N ALA A 852 -6.97 10.06 -3.27
CA ALA A 852 -7.55 9.18 -4.29
C ALA A 852 -6.46 8.36 -4.98
N ASP A 853 -6.85 7.56 -5.98
CA ASP A 853 -5.92 7.02 -6.96
C ASP A 853 -5.34 8.13 -7.86
N LEU A 854 -4.14 7.91 -8.40
CA LEU A 854 -3.39 8.93 -9.16
C LEU A 854 -4.06 9.34 -10.48
N LYS A 855 -4.99 8.54 -11.04
CA LYS A 855 -5.79 8.94 -12.20
C LYS A 855 -6.94 9.83 -11.78
N LEU A 856 -7.60 9.50 -10.68
CA LEU A 856 -8.71 10.30 -10.19
C LEU A 856 -8.25 11.63 -9.61
N GLN A 857 -7.07 11.72 -8.99
CA GLN A 857 -6.47 13.01 -8.63
C GLN A 857 -6.25 13.89 -9.87
N ALA A 858 -5.67 13.33 -10.93
CA ALA A 858 -5.48 14.05 -12.20
C ALA A 858 -6.80 14.46 -12.86
N ARG A 859 -7.84 13.63 -12.78
CA ARG A 859 -9.19 13.96 -13.29
C ARG A 859 -9.90 15.01 -12.42
N ALA A 860 -9.77 14.92 -11.10
CA ALA A 860 -10.40 15.82 -10.14
C ALA A 860 -9.78 17.23 -10.19
N GLY A 861 -8.46 17.32 -10.31
CA GLY A 861 -7.73 18.59 -10.45
C GLY A 861 -7.47 19.05 -11.88
N LYS A 862 -8.04 18.39 -12.91
CA LYS A 862 -7.83 18.69 -14.35
C LYS A 862 -6.34 18.85 -14.72
N PHE A 863 -5.49 17.93 -14.27
CA PHE A 863 -4.04 18.05 -14.40
C PHE A 863 -3.56 18.00 -15.87
N LYS A 864 -2.94 19.09 -16.31
CA LYS A 864 -2.14 19.20 -17.54
C LYS A 864 -0.84 18.37 -17.48
N ARG A 865 -0.30 18.12 -16.27
CA ARG A 865 0.93 17.32 -16.04
C ARG A 865 0.76 16.29 -14.91
N TRP A 866 0.98 15.01 -15.23
CA TRP A 866 0.88 13.85 -14.31
C TRP A 866 1.47 12.59 -14.95
N TYR A 867 1.51 11.44 -14.26
CA TYR A 867 2.34 10.31 -14.70
C TYR A 867 2.04 9.76 -16.12
N SER A 868 0.85 9.99 -16.69
CA SER A 868 0.53 9.55 -18.05
C SER A 868 0.89 10.55 -19.16
N THR A 869 1.24 11.80 -18.82
CA THR A 869 1.81 12.80 -19.75
C THR A 869 3.32 12.69 -19.90
N CYS A 870 3.93 11.73 -19.19
CA CYS A 870 5.29 11.24 -19.43
C CYS A 870 5.51 10.89 -20.92
N ARG A 871 6.69 11.24 -21.46
CA ARG A 871 7.10 10.84 -22.82
C ARG A 871 7.04 9.32 -22.97
N LYS A 872 6.54 8.86 -24.12
CA LYS A 872 6.35 7.43 -24.48
C LYS A 872 7.47 6.88 -25.38
N GLY A 873 8.48 7.69 -25.66
CA GLY A 873 9.66 7.34 -26.44
C GLY A 873 10.76 8.40 -26.25
N PRO A 874 11.96 8.19 -26.80
CA PRO A 874 13.07 9.13 -26.71
C PRO A 874 12.69 10.53 -27.19
N TYR A 875 13.31 11.57 -26.63
CA TYR A 875 13.17 12.93 -27.13
C TYR A 875 13.81 13.06 -28.52
N ASP A 876 13.07 13.62 -29.47
CA ASP A 876 13.53 13.91 -30.81
C ASP A 876 13.23 15.38 -31.15
N PRO A 877 14.25 16.26 -31.19
CA PRO A 877 14.04 17.69 -31.45
C PRO A 877 13.47 17.98 -32.85
N LYS A 878 13.49 17.00 -33.77
CA LYS A 878 12.86 17.12 -35.10
C LYS A 878 11.34 16.90 -35.06
N LYS A 879 10.79 16.43 -33.93
CA LYS A 879 9.35 16.23 -33.73
C LYS A 879 8.76 17.37 -32.88
N ALA A 880 8.47 18.50 -33.53
CA ALA A 880 7.84 19.67 -32.87
C ALA A 880 6.55 19.35 -32.09
N ASN A 881 5.81 18.30 -32.49
CA ASN A 881 4.58 17.84 -31.81
C ASN A 881 4.84 16.80 -30.69
N GLN A 882 6.08 16.58 -30.27
CA GLN A 882 6.38 15.71 -29.13
C GLN A 882 6.08 16.43 -27.81
N THR A 883 5.28 15.80 -26.93
CA THR A 883 4.94 16.38 -25.63
C THR A 883 6.18 16.57 -24.76
N ALA A 884 6.33 17.74 -24.15
CA ALA A 884 7.46 18.12 -23.29
C ALA A 884 7.87 17.00 -22.32
N GLY A 885 6.89 16.39 -21.64
CA GLY A 885 7.06 15.13 -20.91
C GLY A 885 6.81 15.20 -19.41
N TRP A 886 6.49 16.39 -18.89
CA TRP A 886 6.20 16.62 -17.48
C TRP A 886 5.24 15.55 -16.93
N CYS A 887 5.74 14.76 -15.99
CA CYS A 887 5.08 13.61 -15.42
C CYS A 887 4.69 13.80 -13.96
N CYS A 888 5.00 14.95 -13.36
CA CYS A 888 4.64 15.30 -12.00
C CYS A 888 3.63 16.45 -11.94
N TRP A 889 2.71 16.42 -10.97
CA TRP A 889 1.84 17.57 -10.66
C TRP A 889 2.51 18.55 -9.68
N LEU A 890 3.45 18.06 -8.86
CA LEU A 890 4.16 18.82 -7.82
C LEU A 890 5.41 19.57 -8.33
N CYS A 891 5.95 19.25 -9.50
CA CYS A 891 7.19 19.85 -10.04
C CYS A 891 7.30 19.68 -11.57
N GLY A 892 8.38 20.19 -12.17
CA GLY A 892 8.69 20.07 -13.61
C GLY A 892 9.25 18.72 -14.08
N ALA A 893 9.36 17.72 -13.21
CA ALA A 893 9.98 16.44 -13.55
C ALA A 893 9.33 15.76 -14.77
N GLY A 894 10.16 15.21 -15.66
CA GLY A 894 9.74 14.59 -16.92
C GLY A 894 10.17 15.37 -18.18
N ASP A 895 10.77 16.55 -18.03
CA ASP A 895 11.50 17.22 -19.11
C ASP A 895 12.83 16.49 -19.45
N VAL A 896 13.57 16.91 -20.48
CA VAL A 896 14.93 16.40 -20.78
C VAL A 896 15.94 16.97 -19.78
N THR A 897 15.81 18.25 -19.45
CA THR A 897 16.65 18.96 -18.48
C THR A 897 16.28 18.64 -17.03
N ILE A 898 15.03 18.21 -16.80
CA ILE A 898 14.46 17.90 -15.49
C ILE A 898 14.03 16.40 -15.44
N PRO A 899 14.97 15.44 -15.43
CA PRO A 899 14.65 14.00 -15.44
C PRO A 899 13.97 13.54 -14.15
N PHE A 900 12.96 12.66 -14.27
CA PHE A 900 12.29 12.06 -13.10
C PHE A 900 12.99 10.75 -12.65
N GLU A 901 13.81 10.18 -13.53
CA GLU A 901 14.59 8.96 -13.34
C GLU A 901 15.77 9.16 -12.37
N GLU A 902 16.09 10.40 -12.03
CA GLU A 902 17.12 10.77 -11.06
C GLU A 902 16.65 10.51 -9.61
N ILE A 903 16.69 9.22 -9.22
CA ILE A 903 16.24 8.75 -7.91
C ILE A 903 17.35 8.40 -6.91
N HIS A 904 18.61 8.50 -7.31
CA HIS A 904 19.75 7.95 -6.56
C HIS A 904 20.46 8.98 -5.66
N THR A 905 20.30 10.27 -5.94
CA THR A 905 20.74 11.40 -5.13
C THR A 905 19.57 11.98 -4.34
N GLU A 906 19.86 12.76 -3.29
CA GLU A 906 18.87 13.52 -2.52
C GLU A 906 18.82 15.01 -2.92
N THR A 907 19.53 15.39 -3.98
CA THR A 907 19.54 16.74 -4.58
C THR A 907 19.32 16.67 -6.10
N PRO A 908 18.33 15.91 -6.61
CA PRO A 908 18.13 15.74 -8.06
C PRO A 908 17.70 17.04 -8.74
N ALA A 909 17.89 17.15 -10.05
CA ALA A 909 17.56 18.33 -10.85
C ALA A 909 16.10 18.80 -10.64
N TRP A 910 15.14 17.86 -10.57
CA TRP A 910 13.73 18.18 -10.33
C TRP A 910 13.42 18.77 -8.95
N TYR A 911 14.26 18.47 -7.96
CA TYR A 911 14.13 19.01 -6.61
C TYR A 911 14.78 20.41 -6.54
N GLN A 912 15.95 20.58 -7.19
CA GLN A 912 16.60 21.88 -7.32
C GLN A 912 15.71 22.88 -8.06
N SER A 913 14.98 22.45 -9.10
CA SER A 913 14.03 23.29 -9.83
C SER A 913 12.70 23.53 -9.11
N LEU A 914 12.48 23.07 -7.87
CA LEU A 914 11.17 23.25 -7.21
C LEU A 914 10.70 24.71 -7.11
N PRO A 915 11.56 25.71 -6.81
CA PRO A 915 11.17 27.12 -6.78
C PRO A 915 10.53 27.61 -8.09
N ASP A 916 11.08 27.20 -9.24
CA ASP A 916 10.61 27.61 -10.57
C ASP A 916 9.18 27.11 -10.91
N TRP A 917 8.64 26.20 -10.10
CA TRP A 917 7.34 25.53 -10.32
C TRP A 917 6.29 25.83 -9.24
N ILE A 918 6.61 26.71 -8.27
CA ILE A 918 5.69 27.14 -7.20
C ILE A 918 4.45 27.81 -7.80
N ASP A 919 4.66 28.88 -8.59
CA ASP A 919 3.60 29.69 -9.20
C ASP A 919 3.01 29.08 -10.48
N ILE A 920 3.45 27.89 -10.88
CA ILE A 920 2.99 27.19 -12.09
C ILE A 920 2.11 26.00 -11.67
N PRO A 921 0.81 26.19 -11.36
CA PRO A 921 -0.08 25.09 -10.98
C PRO A 921 -0.22 24.05 -12.09
N PRO A 922 -0.55 22.78 -11.77
CA PRO A 922 -0.66 21.71 -12.75
C PRO A 922 -1.96 21.76 -13.58
N TRP A 923 -2.80 22.79 -13.47
CA TRP A 923 -4.14 22.88 -14.08
C TRP A 923 -4.33 24.13 -14.96
N GLY A 924 -5.59 24.54 -15.18
CA GLY A 924 -5.98 25.75 -15.92
C GLY A 924 -5.77 27.04 -15.14
N ASP A 925 -6.51 28.06 -15.50
CA ASP A 925 -6.36 29.43 -14.98
C ASP A 925 -7.00 29.61 -13.58
N SER A 926 -7.65 28.56 -13.08
CA SER A 926 -8.28 28.49 -11.75
C SER A 926 -8.26 27.05 -11.21
N PRO A 927 -8.26 26.83 -9.87
CA PRO A 927 -8.69 25.61 -9.22
C PRO A 927 -10.01 25.03 -9.76
N CYS A 928 -10.31 23.76 -9.42
CA CYS A 928 -11.58 23.15 -9.80
C CYS A 928 -12.07 22.08 -8.83
N GLY A 929 -13.38 21.86 -8.83
CA GLY A 929 -14.03 20.82 -8.03
C GLY A 929 -13.84 21.08 -6.54
N LEU A 930 -13.29 20.09 -5.84
CA LEU A 930 -13.20 20.11 -4.37
C LEU A 930 -12.34 21.27 -3.84
N MET A 931 -11.22 21.58 -4.52
CA MET A 931 -10.22 22.54 -4.02
C MET A 931 -10.68 24.00 -4.10
N GLU A 932 -11.62 24.30 -5.00
CA GLU A 932 -12.27 25.61 -5.16
C GLU A 932 -13.02 26.05 -3.89
N ASN A 933 -13.47 25.10 -3.07
CA ASN A 933 -14.25 25.33 -1.87
C ASN A 933 -13.52 24.70 -0.66
N SER A 934 -12.21 24.96 -0.54
CA SER A 934 -11.32 24.39 0.48
C SER A 934 -10.31 25.41 1.01
N LEU A 935 -9.84 25.23 2.24
CA LEU A 935 -8.61 25.89 2.69
C LEU A 935 -7.42 25.34 1.88
N GLY A 936 -6.76 26.21 1.13
CA GLY A 936 -5.67 25.86 0.22
C GLY A 936 -4.30 25.76 0.89
N TYR A 937 -3.30 25.48 0.06
CA TYR A 937 -1.89 25.68 0.38
C TYR A 937 -1.42 26.88 -0.44
N ASN A 938 -1.11 28.00 0.21
CA ASN A 938 -0.99 29.30 -0.45
C ASN A 938 0.23 29.36 -1.39
N ALA A 939 1.37 28.83 -0.96
CA ALA A 939 2.56 28.74 -1.79
C ALA A 939 2.48 27.57 -2.78
N HIS A 940 2.00 26.39 -2.35
CA HIS A 940 1.99 25.20 -3.22
C HIS A 940 0.59 24.56 -3.33
N PRO A 941 -0.38 25.16 -4.04
CA PRO A 941 -1.76 24.65 -4.10
C PRO A 941 -1.87 23.17 -4.49
N ALA A 942 -0.94 22.68 -5.33
CA ALA A 942 -0.85 21.29 -5.77
C ALA A 942 -0.71 20.26 -4.62
N LYS A 943 -0.24 20.67 -3.42
CA LYS A 943 -0.18 19.84 -2.20
C LYS A 943 -1.54 19.28 -1.77
N PHE A 944 -2.65 19.92 -2.16
CA PHE A 944 -4.01 19.46 -1.87
C PHE A 944 -4.31 18.05 -2.41
N TYR A 945 -3.58 17.59 -3.44
CA TYR A 945 -3.71 16.26 -4.02
C TYR A 945 -2.63 15.34 -3.46
N LEU A 946 -3.03 14.53 -2.46
CA LEU A 946 -2.13 13.88 -1.51
C LEU A 946 -1.54 12.57 -2.07
N PRO A 947 -0.21 12.36 -2.07
CA PRO A 947 0.42 11.22 -2.75
C PRO A 947 0.18 9.91 -2.00
N ASP A 948 -0.76 9.09 -2.49
CA ASP A 948 -1.12 7.81 -1.87
C ASP A 948 -0.03 6.73 -2.03
N LEU A 949 0.67 6.43 -0.93
CA LEU A 949 1.69 5.37 -0.88
C LEU A 949 1.15 3.97 -1.24
N PHE A 950 -0.15 3.70 -1.07
CA PHE A 950 -0.74 2.42 -1.47
C PHE A 950 -0.71 2.24 -3.00
N HIS A 951 -1.26 3.18 -3.77
CA HIS A 951 -1.19 3.14 -5.23
C HIS A 951 0.20 3.45 -5.79
N ILE A 952 1.03 4.26 -5.11
CA ILE A 952 2.41 4.56 -5.52
C ILE A 952 3.32 3.33 -5.43
N TYR A 953 3.35 2.66 -4.26
CA TYR A 953 4.28 1.56 -3.98
C TYR A 953 3.60 0.19 -3.97
N LEU A 954 2.68 -0.06 -3.02
CA LEU A 954 2.16 -1.41 -2.73
C LEU A 954 1.36 -2.03 -3.89
N ALA A 955 0.59 -1.20 -4.60
CA ALA A 955 -0.14 -1.46 -5.86
C ALA A 955 0.50 -0.71 -7.05
N GLY A 956 1.81 -0.45 -6.97
CA GLY A 956 2.58 0.29 -7.95
C GLY A 956 3.94 -0.34 -8.18
N PHE A 957 5.00 0.46 -8.15
CA PHE A 957 6.34 -0.03 -8.52
C PHE A 957 6.90 -1.09 -7.56
N GLY A 958 6.32 -1.29 -6.38
CA GLY A 958 6.63 -2.41 -5.50
C GLY A 958 6.22 -3.77 -6.09
N GLN A 959 5.10 -3.83 -6.85
CA GLN A 959 4.72 -5.05 -7.57
C GLN A 959 5.64 -5.31 -8.76
N ASP A 960 6.05 -4.26 -9.48
CA ASP A 960 7.03 -4.36 -10.55
C ASP A 960 8.38 -4.85 -10.00
N HIS A 961 8.91 -4.21 -8.96
CA HIS A 961 10.17 -4.56 -8.31
C HIS A 961 10.19 -6.03 -7.87
N ALA A 962 9.17 -6.48 -7.14
CA ALA A 962 9.05 -7.86 -6.69
C ALA A 962 8.92 -8.85 -7.88
N GLY A 963 8.16 -8.49 -8.91
CA GLY A 963 8.05 -9.29 -10.14
C GLY A 963 9.39 -9.47 -10.85
N SER A 964 10.16 -8.39 -11.00
CA SER A 964 11.48 -8.39 -11.64
C SER A 964 12.53 -9.14 -10.82
N CYS A 965 12.47 -9.08 -9.49
CA CYS A 965 13.32 -9.90 -8.62
C CYS A 965 13.04 -11.40 -8.82
N LEU A 966 11.77 -11.81 -8.80
CA LEU A 966 11.39 -13.21 -9.07
C LEU A 966 11.84 -13.67 -10.45
N VAL A 967 11.61 -12.87 -11.50
CA VAL A 967 12.02 -13.16 -12.89
C VAL A 967 13.55 -13.20 -13.07
N TYR A 968 14.31 -12.48 -12.25
CA TYR A 968 15.76 -12.60 -12.25
C TYR A 968 16.24 -13.90 -11.59
N MET A 969 15.58 -14.33 -10.49
CA MET A 969 15.91 -15.56 -9.77
C MET A 969 15.58 -16.86 -10.54
N LEU A 970 14.69 -16.82 -11.54
CA LEU A 970 14.42 -17.96 -12.43
C LEU A 970 15.69 -18.32 -13.23
N GLY A 971 16.09 -19.59 -13.19
CA GLY A 971 17.32 -20.10 -13.81
C GLY A 971 18.58 -19.92 -12.97
N ILE A 972 18.65 -18.92 -12.08
CA ILE A 972 19.82 -18.68 -11.21
C ILE A 972 19.68 -19.40 -9.87
N LEU A 973 18.53 -19.25 -9.21
CA LEU A 973 18.20 -19.90 -7.93
C LEU A 973 17.22 -21.05 -8.13
N PHE A 974 16.19 -20.85 -8.97
CA PHE A 974 15.20 -21.87 -9.30
C PHE A 974 15.61 -22.60 -10.58
N GLN A 975 16.07 -23.84 -10.44
CA GLN A 975 16.52 -24.68 -11.55
C GLN A 975 15.35 -25.26 -12.35
N GLY A 976 15.61 -25.61 -13.61
CA GLY A 976 14.65 -26.29 -14.49
C GLY A 976 14.97 -26.10 -15.96
N SER A 977 14.72 -27.12 -16.78
CA SER A 977 15.00 -27.11 -18.23
C SER A 977 14.06 -26.22 -19.07
N SER A 978 13.10 -25.56 -18.43
CA SER A 978 12.19 -24.58 -19.04
C SER A 978 11.71 -23.60 -17.96
N VAL A 979 11.21 -22.44 -18.36
CA VAL A 979 10.63 -21.43 -17.46
C VAL A 979 9.47 -22.01 -16.65
N GLU A 980 8.69 -22.93 -17.22
CA GLU A 980 7.64 -23.69 -16.54
C GLU A 980 8.20 -24.46 -15.33
N LYS A 981 9.23 -25.28 -15.53
CA LYS A 981 9.86 -26.06 -14.43
C LYS A 981 10.49 -25.14 -13.37
N GLN A 982 11.07 -24.01 -13.79
CA GLN A 982 11.62 -23.01 -12.87
C GLN A 982 10.52 -22.32 -12.06
N LEU A 983 9.36 -22.05 -12.68
CA LEU A 983 8.15 -21.56 -11.99
C LEU A 983 7.55 -22.61 -11.06
N ASP A 984 7.59 -23.90 -11.38
CA ASP A 984 7.14 -24.99 -10.50
C ASP A 984 8.06 -25.17 -9.28
N SER A 985 9.38 -25.01 -9.47
CA SER A 985 10.36 -24.94 -8.38
C SER A 985 10.08 -23.73 -7.47
N LEU A 986 9.95 -22.53 -8.04
CA LEU A 986 9.56 -21.29 -7.33
C LEU A 986 8.24 -21.46 -6.56
N ASN A 987 7.21 -22.01 -7.20
CA ASN A 987 5.90 -22.23 -6.59
C ASN A 987 5.94 -23.26 -5.46
N SER A 988 6.79 -24.29 -5.56
CA SER A 988 6.98 -25.27 -4.51
C SER A 988 7.67 -24.66 -3.30
N ALA A 989 8.71 -23.83 -3.51
CA ALA A 989 9.35 -23.05 -2.46
C ALA A 989 8.38 -22.07 -1.78
N TRP A 990 7.56 -21.35 -2.56
CA TRP A 990 6.52 -20.43 -2.07
C TRP A 990 5.45 -21.14 -1.22
N ARG A 991 4.96 -22.31 -1.65
CA ARG A 991 4.00 -23.14 -0.89
C ARG A 991 4.63 -23.77 0.36
N LEU A 992 5.94 -24.03 0.38
CA LEU A 992 6.65 -24.48 1.57
C LEU A 992 6.84 -23.34 2.57
N TRP A 993 7.36 -22.20 2.13
CA TRP A 993 7.58 -20.99 2.94
C TRP A 993 6.29 -20.53 3.64
N LYS A 994 5.17 -20.41 2.90
CA LYS A 994 3.87 -20.03 3.47
C LYS A 994 3.38 -21.00 4.55
N ARG A 995 3.63 -22.31 4.41
CA ARG A 995 3.29 -23.30 5.45
C ARG A 995 4.20 -23.17 6.67
N MET A 996 5.50 -23.01 6.45
CA MET A 996 6.51 -22.95 7.52
C MET A 996 6.35 -21.70 8.40
N PHE A 997 6.22 -20.53 7.79
CA PHE A 997 6.02 -19.25 8.50
C PHE A 997 4.54 -18.92 8.78
N LYS A 998 3.60 -19.81 8.41
CA LYS A 998 2.14 -19.66 8.59
C LYS A 998 1.57 -18.38 7.93
N VAL A 999 2.17 -17.96 6.81
CA VAL A 999 1.84 -16.72 6.10
C VAL A 999 0.66 -16.92 5.15
N SER A 1000 -0.42 -16.16 5.37
CA SER A 1000 -1.59 -16.15 4.49
C SER A 1000 -1.45 -15.13 3.36
N THR A 1001 -1.66 -15.57 2.12
CA THR A 1001 -1.62 -14.75 0.89
C THR A 1001 -2.82 -15.05 0.00
N HIS A 1002 -3.23 -14.08 -0.82
CA HIS A 1002 -4.24 -14.30 -1.86
C HIS A 1002 -3.59 -14.94 -3.12
N THR A 1003 -2.31 -14.63 -3.33
CA THR A 1003 -1.45 -15.15 -4.39
C THR A 1003 -1.09 -16.61 -4.09
N TYR A 1004 -1.81 -17.54 -4.73
CA TYR A 1004 -1.58 -18.97 -4.54
C TYR A 1004 -0.29 -19.45 -5.22
N ASN A 1005 -0.19 -19.23 -6.54
CA ASN A 1005 0.94 -19.56 -7.41
C ASN A 1005 1.33 -18.35 -8.29
N PHE A 1006 2.61 -18.20 -8.61
CA PHE A 1006 3.12 -17.34 -9.68
C PHE A 1006 3.00 -18.05 -11.05
N THR A 1007 2.80 -17.27 -12.11
CA THR A 1007 2.73 -17.74 -13.50
C THR A 1007 3.38 -16.70 -14.42
N ARG A 1008 3.72 -17.07 -15.68
CA ARG A 1008 4.22 -16.11 -16.69
C ARG A 1008 3.31 -14.87 -16.79
N ASN A 1009 1.99 -15.07 -16.86
CA ASN A 1009 1.01 -13.97 -16.90
C ASN A 1009 1.05 -13.10 -15.63
N MET A 1010 1.14 -13.72 -14.44
CA MET A 1010 1.14 -12.99 -13.16
C MET A 1010 2.41 -12.13 -12.96
N LEU A 1011 3.52 -12.52 -13.58
CA LEU A 1011 4.78 -11.77 -13.58
C LEU A 1011 4.97 -10.91 -14.85
N ASN A 1012 4.00 -10.91 -15.77
CA ASN A 1012 4.10 -10.35 -17.13
C ASN A 1012 5.30 -10.86 -17.95
N PHE A 1013 5.84 -12.03 -17.61
CA PHE A 1013 7.03 -12.62 -18.21
C PHE A 1013 6.68 -13.44 -19.45
N LEU A 1014 6.29 -12.74 -20.52
CA LEU A 1014 5.90 -13.32 -21.81
C LEU A 1014 7.08 -13.47 -22.78
N ASP A 1015 7.93 -12.44 -22.88
CA ASP A 1015 9.16 -12.41 -23.67
C ASP A 1015 10.28 -11.81 -22.81
N ALA A 1016 11.35 -12.59 -22.57
CA ALA A 1016 12.43 -12.24 -21.65
C ALA A 1016 13.36 -11.11 -22.13
N LYS A 1017 13.23 -10.66 -23.38
CA LYS A 1017 14.00 -9.56 -23.98
C LYS A 1017 13.15 -8.34 -24.32
N LYS A 1018 11.86 -8.51 -24.59
CA LYS A 1018 10.96 -7.41 -25.04
C LYS A 1018 9.97 -6.90 -23.99
N VAL A 1019 9.59 -7.73 -23.01
CA VAL A 1019 8.53 -7.39 -22.05
C VAL A 1019 9.11 -7.31 -20.65
N PHE A 1020 8.91 -6.17 -19.99
CA PHE A 1020 9.35 -5.99 -18.62
C PHE A 1020 8.40 -6.66 -17.61
N PRO A 1021 8.93 -7.30 -16.56
CA PRO A 1021 8.09 -7.92 -15.54
C PRO A 1021 7.22 -6.88 -14.82
N THR A 1022 5.97 -7.24 -14.57
CA THR A 1022 5.05 -6.48 -13.72
C THR A 1022 4.27 -7.45 -12.87
N GLY A 1023 4.26 -7.22 -11.55
CA GLY A 1023 3.47 -8.04 -10.64
C GLY A 1023 1.98 -7.71 -10.78
N THR A 1024 1.19 -8.64 -11.30
CA THR A 1024 -0.25 -8.44 -11.54
C THR A 1024 -1.14 -9.20 -10.54
N TRP A 1025 -0.61 -9.55 -9.36
CA TRP A 1025 -1.41 -10.13 -8.29
C TRP A 1025 -2.47 -9.15 -7.77
N SER A 1026 -3.67 -9.67 -7.50
CA SER A 1026 -4.89 -8.88 -7.30
C SER A 1026 -5.03 -8.18 -5.94
N LYS A 1027 -4.02 -8.31 -5.06
CA LYS A 1027 -4.00 -7.68 -3.73
C LYS A 1027 -2.61 -7.20 -3.32
N ALA A 1028 -2.49 -5.88 -3.18
CA ALA A 1028 -1.30 -5.16 -2.75
C ALA A 1028 -0.74 -5.60 -1.38
N SER A 1029 -1.58 -6.20 -0.53
CA SER A 1029 -1.17 -6.77 0.76
C SER A 1029 -0.40 -8.09 0.67
N ASP A 1030 -0.21 -8.65 -0.54
CA ASP A 1030 0.75 -9.73 -0.78
C ASP A 1030 2.14 -9.20 -1.18
N THR A 1031 2.24 -8.01 -1.78
CA THR A 1031 3.51 -7.39 -2.21
C THR A 1031 4.61 -7.43 -1.14
N PRO A 1032 4.40 -6.98 0.13
CA PRO A 1032 5.45 -7.04 1.15
C PRO A 1032 5.83 -8.48 1.54
N LYS A 1033 4.89 -9.43 1.51
CA LYS A 1033 5.13 -10.85 1.84
C LYS A 1033 5.93 -11.56 0.74
N ILE A 1034 5.75 -11.13 -0.51
CA ILE A 1034 6.54 -11.61 -1.65
C ILE A 1034 7.98 -11.10 -1.53
N LEU A 1035 8.19 -9.84 -1.09
CA LEU A 1035 9.53 -9.30 -0.79
C LEU A 1035 10.19 -9.98 0.41
N GLU A 1036 9.42 -10.30 1.45
CA GLU A 1036 9.87 -11.08 2.62
C GLU A 1036 10.30 -12.51 2.23
N PHE A 1037 9.58 -13.14 1.31
CA PHE A 1037 9.96 -14.41 0.69
C PHE A 1037 11.21 -14.29 -0.21
N ILE A 1038 11.35 -13.22 -1.00
CA ILE A 1038 12.55 -12.94 -1.80
C ILE A 1038 13.79 -12.83 -0.89
N LEU A 1039 13.67 -12.12 0.25
CA LEU A 1039 14.74 -12.04 1.26
C LEU A 1039 15.09 -13.41 1.85
N TYR A 1040 14.08 -14.20 2.21
CA TYR A 1040 14.29 -15.58 2.67
C TYR A 1040 15.03 -16.42 1.62
N VAL A 1041 14.63 -16.34 0.34
CA VAL A 1041 15.29 -17.04 -0.77
C VAL A 1041 16.75 -16.59 -0.94
N CYS A 1042 17.05 -15.28 -0.85
CA CYS A 1042 18.44 -14.80 -0.83
C CYS A 1042 19.23 -15.39 0.34
N SER A 1043 18.65 -15.49 1.54
CA SER A 1043 19.33 -16.03 2.72
C SER A 1043 19.64 -17.53 2.65
N LEU A 1044 19.00 -18.29 1.76
CA LEU A 1044 19.32 -19.70 1.49
C LEU A 1044 20.53 -19.90 0.56
N TYR A 1045 20.96 -18.85 -0.16
CA TYR A 1045 22.03 -18.96 -1.17
C TYR A 1045 23.11 -17.87 -1.01
N PRO A 1046 23.73 -17.70 0.18
CA PRO A 1046 24.68 -16.60 0.44
C PRO A 1046 25.83 -16.56 -0.57
N GLU A 1047 26.39 -17.71 -0.97
CA GLU A 1047 27.48 -17.80 -1.97
C GLU A 1047 27.09 -17.30 -3.37
N LYS A 1048 25.81 -17.43 -3.74
CA LYS A 1048 25.29 -16.86 -4.98
C LYS A 1048 25.04 -15.36 -4.84
N VAL A 1049 24.62 -14.90 -3.66
CA VAL A 1049 24.38 -13.48 -3.39
C VAL A 1049 25.69 -12.68 -3.28
N SER A 1050 26.76 -13.27 -2.76
CA SER A 1050 28.10 -12.65 -2.73
C SER A 1050 28.73 -12.55 -4.13
N THR A 1051 28.52 -13.57 -4.97
CA THR A 1051 29.08 -13.64 -6.34
C THR A 1051 28.27 -12.81 -7.33
N ASP A 1052 26.94 -12.91 -7.32
CA ASP A 1052 26.04 -12.22 -8.25
C ASP A 1052 25.67 -10.83 -7.72
N LYS A 1053 26.31 -9.81 -8.31
CA LYS A 1053 26.08 -8.40 -7.95
C LYS A 1053 24.64 -7.91 -8.19
N VAL A 1054 23.78 -8.62 -8.95
CA VAL A 1054 22.35 -8.31 -9.07
C VAL A 1054 21.57 -8.95 -7.91
N LEU A 1055 21.85 -10.21 -7.55
CA LEU A 1055 21.26 -10.83 -6.34
C LEU A 1055 21.61 -10.05 -5.07
N TYR A 1056 22.84 -9.55 -4.96
CA TYR A 1056 23.25 -8.63 -3.88
C TYR A 1056 22.34 -7.40 -3.78
N TYR A 1057 22.15 -6.68 -4.90
CA TYR A 1057 21.29 -5.48 -4.89
C TYR A 1057 19.81 -5.82 -4.71
N ILE A 1058 19.34 -7.00 -5.11
CA ILE A 1058 17.97 -7.50 -4.80
C ILE A 1058 17.82 -7.72 -3.29
N GLN A 1059 18.79 -8.36 -2.62
CA GLN A 1059 18.73 -8.54 -1.17
C GLN A 1059 18.75 -7.18 -0.45
N SER A 1060 19.69 -6.31 -0.83
CA SER A 1060 19.85 -4.97 -0.27
C SER A 1060 18.58 -4.10 -0.46
N SER A 1061 17.98 -4.09 -1.66
CA SER A 1061 16.75 -3.33 -1.93
C SER A 1061 15.56 -3.88 -1.14
N CYS A 1062 15.36 -5.20 -1.13
CA CYS A 1062 14.24 -5.80 -0.39
C CYS A 1062 14.37 -5.58 1.12
N GLN A 1063 15.59 -5.60 1.66
CA GLN A 1063 15.86 -5.36 3.09
C GLN A 1063 15.59 -3.90 3.45
N SER A 1064 16.12 -2.95 2.68
CA SER A 1064 15.98 -1.52 3.00
C SER A 1064 14.55 -1.02 2.83
N ILE A 1065 13.82 -1.43 1.77
CA ILE A 1065 12.39 -1.08 1.66
C ILE A 1065 11.53 -1.76 2.73
N GLY A 1066 11.91 -2.97 3.16
CA GLY A 1066 11.31 -3.65 4.32
C GLY A 1066 11.46 -2.85 5.61
N VAL A 1067 12.66 -2.30 5.86
CA VAL A 1067 12.95 -1.42 7.01
C VAL A 1067 12.18 -0.11 6.91
N CYS A 1068 12.16 0.54 5.74
CA CYS A 1068 11.43 1.78 5.48
C CYS A 1068 9.93 1.60 5.75
N MET A 1069 9.30 0.65 5.08
CA MET A 1069 7.86 0.38 5.21
C MET A 1069 7.49 -0.08 6.62
N LYS A 1070 8.28 -0.95 7.25
CA LYS A 1070 8.03 -1.33 8.65
C LYS A 1070 8.11 -0.12 9.58
N THR A 1071 9.11 0.75 9.43
CA THR A 1071 9.26 1.93 10.31
C THR A 1071 8.11 2.92 10.13
N LEU A 1072 7.58 3.11 8.90
CA LEU A 1072 6.34 3.86 8.66
C LEU A 1072 5.14 3.26 9.41
N TYR A 1073 4.94 1.93 9.32
CA TYR A 1073 3.83 1.24 10.01
C TYR A 1073 4.01 1.13 11.53
N ASP A 1074 5.23 1.14 12.06
CA ASP A 1074 5.50 1.11 13.50
C ASP A 1074 5.34 2.50 14.16
N SER A 1075 5.41 3.59 13.38
CA SER A 1075 5.31 4.99 13.83
C SER A 1075 3.86 5.45 14.11
N ASP A 1076 3.72 6.59 14.79
CA ASP A 1076 2.43 7.31 14.94
C ASP A 1076 2.24 8.35 13.81
N LEU A 1077 1.31 9.31 13.94
CA LEU A 1077 0.94 10.21 12.83
C LEU A 1077 2.00 11.27 12.51
N PHE A 1078 2.66 11.79 13.54
CA PHE A 1078 3.89 12.58 13.42
C PHE A 1078 5.04 11.70 13.89
N MET A 1079 6.07 11.55 13.06
CA MET A 1079 7.15 10.60 13.31
C MET A 1079 8.22 11.20 14.20
N GLU A 1080 8.67 10.46 15.23
CA GLU A 1080 9.81 10.90 16.04
C GLU A 1080 11.09 10.93 15.19
N ARG A 1081 12.01 11.86 15.47
CA ARG A 1081 13.21 12.12 14.64
C ARG A 1081 13.94 10.84 14.23
N ASN A 1082 14.21 9.96 15.20
CA ASN A 1082 14.92 8.69 14.98
C ASN A 1082 14.14 7.69 14.08
N GLN A 1083 12.81 7.77 14.04
CA GLN A 1083 11.97 6.96 13.14
C GLN A 1083 11.99 7.54 11.73
N ALA A 1084 11.82 8.86 11.62
CA ALA A 1084 11.83 9.57 10.34
C ALA A 1084 13.19 9.51 9.63
N THR A 1085 14.30 9.75 10.33
CA THR A 1085 15.66 9.58 9.79
C THR A 1085 15.85 8.15 9.25
N LYS A 1086 15.43 7.13 10.01
CA LYS A 1086 15.52 5.73 9.58
C LYS A 1086 14.65 5.41 8.35
N VAL A 1087 13.47 6.04 8.21
CA VAL A 1087 12.64 5.96 6.99
C VAL A 1087 13.37 6.60 5.81
N LEU A 1088 13.92 7.80 5.97
CA LEU A 1088 14.69 8.52 4.95
C LEU A 1088 15.91 7.72 4.47
N GLU A 1089 16.78 7.31 5.39
CA GLU A 1089 18.00 6.54 5.10
C GLU A 1089 17.69 5.23 4.33
N SER A 1090 16.75 4.43 4.85
CA SER A 1090 16.41 3.14 4.25
C SER A 1090 15.61 3.27 2.95
N GLY A 1091 14.80 4.31 2.81
CA GLY A 1091 14.13 4.70 1.58
C GLY A 1091 15.13 5.13 0.50
N MET A 1092 16.05 6.04 0.80
CA MET A 1092 17.07 6.49 -0.17
C MET A 1092 18.07 5.39 -0.51
N HIS A 1093 18.42 4.51 0.44
CA HIS A 1093 19.22 3.31 0.13
C HIS A 1093 18.48 2.34 -0.80
N TYR A 1094 17.17 2.14 -0.62
CA TYR A 1094 16.36 1.39 -1.58
C TYR A 1094 16.41 2.02 -2.98
N MET A 1095 16.25 3.35 -3.08
CA MET A 1095 16.23 4.06 -4.37
C MET A 1095 17.59 3.98 -5.08
N ARG A 1096 18.70 4.11 -4.34
CA ARG A 1096 20.07 3.84 -4.82
C ARG A 1096 20.22 2.41 -5.33
N CYS A 1097 19.73 1.41 -4.59
CA CYS A 1097 19.75 0.02 -5.03
C CYS A 1097 18.90 -0.22 -6.29
N TYR A 1098 17.70 0.36 -6.37
CA TYR A 1098 16.83 0.26 -7.54
C TYR A 1098 17.50 0.83 -8.79
N ALA A 1099 18.16 1.99 -8.68
CA ALA A 1099 18.93 2.58 -9.77
C ALA A 1099 20.07 1.66 -10.23
N LYS A 1100 20.87 1.10 -9.30
CA LYS A 1100 21.94 0.13 -9.65
C LYS A 1100 21.38 -1.15 -10.28
N LEU A 1101 20.20 -1.62 -9.88
CA LEU A 1101 19.50 -2.75 -10.52
C LEU A 1101 19.06 -2.43 -11.94
N ALA A 1102 18.47 -1.25 -12.18
CA ALA A 1102 18.06 -0.79 -13.50
C ALA A 1102 19.27 -0.67 -14.45
N SER A 1103 20.36 -0.02 -14.02
CA SER A 1103 21.60 0.09 -14.81
C SER A 1103 22.20 -1.30 -15.14
N LYS A 1104 22.20 -2.25 -14.20
CA LYS A 1104 22.69 -3.60 -14.43
C LYS A 1104 21.82 -4.40 -15.41
N ALA A 1105 20.50 -4.30 -15.29
CA ALA A 1105 19.58 -4.98 -16.21
C ALA A 1105 19.68 -4.43 -17.63
N HIS A 1106 19.84 -3.11 -17.77
CA HIS A 1106 20.12 -2.45 -19.05
C HIS A 1106 21.43 -2.96 -19.68
N ALA A 1107 22.51 -3.04 -18.90
CA ALA A 1107 23.80 -3.58 -19.36
C ALA A 1107 23.75 -5.10 -19.70
N LEU A 1108 22.80 -5.84 -19.14
CA LEU A 1108 22.51 -7.24 -19.50
C LEU A 1108 21.53 -7.37 -20.69
N HIS A 1109 21.09 -6.26 -21.29
CA HIS A 1109 20.03 -6.20 -22.31
C HIS A 1109 18.74 -6.95 -21.90
N ARG A 1110 18.39 -6.93 -20.60
CA ARG A 1110 17.14 -7.48 -20.06
C ARG A 1110 16.29 -6.34 -19.48
N PRO A 1111 15.05 -6.11 -19.96
CA PRO A 1111 14.20 -5.04 -19.43
C PRO A 1111 13.58 -5.45 -18.08
N LEU A 1112 14.34 -5.40 -16.98
CA LEU A 1112 13.87 -5.88 -15.67
C LEU A 1112 13.34 -4.77 -14.77
N TRP A 1113 14.15 -3.77 -14.42
CA TRP A 1113 13.71 -2.65 -13.58
C TRP A 1113 13.56 -1.40 -14.45
N VAL A 1114 12.39 -0.76 -14.37
CA VAL A 1114 11.96 0.33 -15.25
C VAL A 1114 11.51 1.51 -14.41
N TYR A 1115 11.97 2.71 -14.74
CA TYR A 1115 11.48 3.94 -14.11
C TYR A 1115 10.05 4.26 -14.58
N LYS A 1116 9.06 3.94 -13.75
CA LYS A 1116 7.70 4.50 -13.85
C LYS A 1116 7.62 5.76 -12.97
N PRO A 1117 6.96 6.86 -13.36
CA PRO A 1117 6.92 8.08 -12.54
C PRO A 1117 6.37 7.91 -11.12
N LYS A 1118 5.65 6.83 -10.82
CA LYS A 1118 5.33 6.41 -9.44
C LYS A 1118 6.55 6.37 -8.51
N ILE A 1119 7.73 5.96 -9.01
CA ILE A 1119 8.96 5.91 -8.19
C ILE A 1119 9.49 7.31 -7.86
N HIS A 1120 9.26 8.29 -8.73
CA HIS A 1120 9.57 9.69 -8.48
C HIS A 1120 8.61 10.33 -7.46
N TYR A 1121 7.32 9.95 -7.42
CA TYR A 1121 6.43 10.36 -6.32
C TYR A 1121 6.86 9.78 -4.96
N PHE A 1122 7.43 8.56 -4.95
CA PHE A 1122 8.05 8.02 -3.74
C PHE A 1122 9.34 8.78 -3.37
N HIS A 1123 10.07 9.32 -4.35
CA HIS A 1123 11.20 10.21 -4.09
C HIS A 1123 10.74 11.53 -3.44
N HIS A 1124 9.68 12.17 -3.96
CA HIS A 1124 9.03 13.32 -3.31
C HIS A 1124 8.66 13.06 -1.84
N ILE A 1125 8.07 11.89 -1.54
CA ILE A 1125 7.72 11.50 -0.16
C ILE A 1125 8.96 11.44 0.74
N LEU A 1126 10.08 10.93 0.25
CA LEU A 1126 11.34 10.86 1.03
C LEU A 1126 11.97 12.24 1.23
N LEU A 1127 12.03 13.08 0.19
CA LEU A 1127 12.60 14.44 0.33
C LEU A 1127 11.69 15.36 1.16
N GLN A 1128 10.36 15.19 1.12
CA GLN A 1128 9.47 15.89 2.07
C GLN A 1128 9.81 15.54 3.54
N ILE A 1129 10.05 14.26 3.85
CA ILE A 1129 10.48 13.83 5.20
C ILE A 1129 11.82 14.46 5.58
N LYS A 1130 12.77 14.57 4.63
CA LYS A 1130 14.04 15.28 4.80
C LYS A 1130 13.83 16.76 5.16
N ASP A 1131 12.97 17.45 4.41
CA ASP A 1131 12.75 18.89 4.57
C ASP A 1131 11.97 19.25 5.85
N GLU A 1132 11.10 18.35 6.30
CA GLU A 1132 10.45 18.43 7.60
C GLU A 1132 11.45 18.19 8.76
N LEU A 1133 12.41 17.26 8.60
CA LEU A 1133 13.50 17.05 9.57
C LEU A 1133 14.44 18.26 9.69
N TYR A 1134 14.82 18.90 8.58
CA TYR A 1134 15.69 20.09 8.60
C TYR A 1134 15.02 21.29 9.28
N ARG A 1135 13.71 21.46 9.10
CA ARG A 1135 12.90 22.47 9.82
C ARG A 1135 12.67 22.14 11.30
N GLY A 1136 13.17 21.00 11.79
CA GLY A 1136 12.99 20.55 13.17
C GLY A 1136 11.57 20.06 13.50
N ALA A 1137 10.72 19.86 12.48
CA ALA A 1137 9.40 19.27 12.64
C ALA A 1137 9.49 17.77 12.96
N LYS A 1138 8.37 17.18 13.39
CA LYS A 1138 8.17 15.72 13.41
C LYS A 1138 7.48 15.31 12.11
N PRO A 1139 8.15 14.66 11.15
CA PRO A 1139 7.61 14.54 9.81
C PRO A 1139 6.28 13.81 9.75
N TYR A 1140 5.41 14.25 8.83
CA TYR A 1140 4.06 13.74 8.72
C TYR A 1140 4.07 12.35 8.09
N ASN A 1141 3.45 11.38 8.78
CA ASN A 1141 3.46 10.00 8.34
C ASN A 1141 2.56 9.84 7.10
N VAL A 1142 3.17 9.69 5.93
CA VAL A 1142 2.53 9.48 4.62
C VAL A 1142 1.47 8.37 4.60
N LEU A 1143 1.48 7.44 5.55
CA LEU A 1143 0.38 6.47 5.74
C LEU A 1143 -0.97 7.13 6.06
N ALA A 1144 -1.00 8.38 6.52
CA ALA A 1144 -2.20 9.22 6.60
C ALA A 1144 -2.90 9.35 5.23
N PHE A 1145 -2.12 9.49 4.16
CA PHE A 1145 -2.61 9.58 2.78
C PHE A 1145 -2.92 8.22 2.16
N SER A 1146 -2.65 7.11 2.86
CA SER A 1146 -2.88 5.75 2.35
C SER A 1146 -4.36 5.48 2.07
N CYS A 1147 -4.67 5.06 0.84
CA CYS A 1147 -6.03 4.68 0.42
C CYS A 1147 -6.44 3.26 0.84
N ALA A 1148 -5.60 2.53 1.60
CA ALA A 1148 -5.86 1.12 1.95
C ALA A 1148 -7.18 0.89 2.74
N MET A 1149 -7.55 1.78 3.66
CA MET A 1149 -8.85 1.72 4.36
C MET A 1149 -10.02 2.20 3.48
N ALA A 1150 -9.74 3.09 2.54
CA ALA A 1150 -10.74 3.58 1.60
C ALA A 1150 -11.08 2.52 0.53
N GLU A 1151 -10.13 1.69 0.09
CA GLU A 1151 -10.39 0.53 -0.78
C GLU A 1151 -11.40 -0.46 -0.14
N ASP A 1152 -11.33 -0.71 1.17
CA ASP A 1152 -12.32 -1.54 1.89
C ASP A 1152 -13.70 -0.86 1.93
N PHE A 1153 -13.74 0.46 2.14
CA PHE A 1153 -14.98 1.25 2.10
C PHE A 1153 -15.64 1.22 0.70
N ILE A 1154 -14.85 1.48 -0.35
CA ILE A 1154 -15.30 1.41 -1.76
C ILE A 1154 -15.73 -0.02 -2.10
N GLY A 1155 -15.03 -1.04 -1.61
CA GLY A 1155 -15.38 -2.44 -1.76
C GLY A 1155 -16.78 -2.78 -1.18
N ARG A 1156 -17.15 -2.16 -0.06
CA ARG A 1156 -18.46 -2.30 0.58
C ARG A 1156 -19.55 -1.51 -0.14
N ALA A 1157 -19.33 -0.24 -0.46
CA ALA A 1157 -20.26 0.55 -1.28
C ALA A 1157 -20.54 -0.14 -2.64
N SER A 1158 -19.49 -0.66 -3.27
CA SER A 1158 -19.57 -1.51 -4.46
C SER A 1158 -20.39 -2.78 -4.22
N LEU A 1159 -20.30 -3.42 -3.05
CA LEU A 1159 -21.13 -4.59 -2.71
C LEU A 1159 -22.61 -4.23 -2.62
N LEU A 1160 -22.96 -3.11 -1.99
CA LEU A 1160 -24.34 -2.63 -1.91
C LEU A 1160 -24.91 -2.30 -3.29
N SER A 1161 -24.14 -1.61 -4.14
CA SER A 1161 -24.59 -1.22 -5.49
C SER A 1161 -24.91 -2.40 -6.41
N ARG A 1162 -24.31 -3.57 -6.17
CA ARG A 1162 -24.58 -4.81 -6.91
C ARG A 1162 -25.87 -5.54 -6.46
N ARG A 1163 -26.60 -4.99 -5.49
CA ARG A 1163 -27.85 -5.57 -4.91
C ARG A 1163 -29.09 -4.73 -5.14
N VAL A 1164 -28.96 -3.58 -5.80
CA VAL A 1164 -30.02 -2.59 -5.99
C VAL A 1164 -30.26 -2.35 -7.48
N ASN A 1165 -31.40 -1.73 -7.84
CA ASN A 1165 -31.70 -1.40 -9.22
C ASN A 1165 -30.74 -0.30 -9.74
N ALA A 1166 -30.23 -0.47 -10.97
CA ALA A 1166 -29.34 0.50 -11.62
C ALA A 1166 -29.91 1.94 -11.63
N ARG A 1167 -31.23 2.10 -11.78
CA ARG A 1167 -31.90 3.42 -11.80
C ARG A 1167 -31.87 4.14 -10.45
N THR A 1168 -32.00 3.42 -9.34
CA THR A 1168 -32.09 3.98 -7.97
C THR A 1168 -30.83 3.73 -7.14
N THR A 1169 -29.73 3.33 -7.78
CA THR A 1169 -28.48 2.91 -7.11
C THR A 1169 -27.92 3.98 -6.18
N HIS A 1170 -27.93 5.25 -6.60
CA HIS A 1170 -27.47 6.38 -5.77
C HIS A 1170 -28.20 6.43 -4.42
N GLN A 1171 -29.53 6.34 -4.42
CA GLN A 1171 -30.35 6.45 -3.20
C GLN A 1171 -30.31 5.18 -2.36
N ARG A 1172 -30.47 4.00 -2.99
CA ARG A 1172 -30.56 2.72 -2.26
C ARG A 1172 -29.23 2.30 -1.66
N VAL A 1173 -28.08 2.69 -2.23
CA VAL A 1173 -26.77 2.47 -1.59
C VAL A 1173 -26.61 3.31 -0.33
N LEU A 1174 -27.02 4.59 -0.34
CA LEU A 1174 -26.99 5.45 0.85
C LEU A 1174 -27.86 4.85 1.98
N GLN A 1175 -29.09 4.43 1.67
CA GLN A 1175 -29.99 3.82 2.65
C GLN A 1175 -29.45 2.50 3.23
N ARG A 1176 -28.92 1.61 2.38
CA ARG A 1176 -28.26 0.37 2.82
C ARG A 1176 -26.99 0.64 3.64
N TYR A 1177 -26.25 1.70 3.32
CA TYR A 1177 -25.10 2.14 4.09
C TYR A 1177 -25.52 2.63 5.48
N LEU A 1178 -26.60 3.43 5.63
CA LEU A 1178 -27.08 3.90 6.94
C LEU A 1178 -27.49 2.73 7.86
N ALA A 1179 -28.07 1.66 7.31
CA ALA A 1179 -28.37 0.43 8.05
C ALA A 1179 -27.09 -0.35 8.45
N GLY A 1180 -26.12 -0.49 7.52
CA GLY A 1180 -24.85 -1.18 7.79
C GLY A 1180 -23.92 -0.41 8.73
N ALA A 1181 -23.93 0.92 8.68
CA ALA A 1181 -23.20 1.77 9.60
C ALA A 1181 -23.80 1.71 11.01
N PHE A 1182 -25.13 1.64 11.15
CA PHE A 1182 -25.80 1.44 12.44
C PHE A 1182 -25.38 0.12 13.13
N ASP A 1183 -25.45 -1.03 12.42
CA ASP A 1183 -24.96 -2.34 12.92
C ASP A 1183 -23.52 -2.25 13.42
N VAL A 1184 -22.66 -1.55 12.68
CA VAL A 1184 -21.27 -1.34 13.08
C VAL A 1184 -21.17 -0.43 14.31
N TRP A 1185 -21.84 0.72 14.34
CA TRP A 1185 -21.71 1.70 15.43
C TRP A 1185 -22.23 1.12 16.76
N GLN A 1186 -23.35 0.39 16.75
CA GLN A 1186 -23.90 -0.26 17.95
C GLN A 1186 -23.02 -1.40 18.49
N HIS A 1187 -22.30 -2.13 17.63
CA HIS A 1187 -21.57 -3.34 18.03
C HIS A 1187 -20.04 -3.18 18.11
N HIS A 1188 -19.45 -2.19 17.46
CA HIS A 1188 -18.02 -1.86 17.63
C HIS A 1188 -17.73 -0.98 18.85
N ASP A 1189 -18.75 -0.38 19.47
CA ASP A 1189 -18.61 0.46 20.68
C ASP A 1189 -18.43 -0.36 21.97
N ALA A 1190 -18.39 -1.69 21.85
CA ALA A 1190 -17.69 -2.56 22.77
C ALA A 1190 -16.16 -2.32 22.71
N ALA A 1191 -15.73 -1.11 23.05
CA ALA A 1191 -14.36 -0.86 23.46
C ALA A 1191 -14.01 -1.82 24.63
N PRO A 1192 -12.80 -2.38 24.68
CA PRO A 1192 -12.38 -3.15 25.85
C PRO A 1192 -12.48 -2.24 27.08
N GLY A 1193 -13.14 -2.72 28.13
CA GLY A 1193 -13.64 -1.88 29.22
C GLY A 1193 -12.59 -0.98 29.85
N GLY A 1194 -13.01 0.26 30.14
CA GLY A 1194 -12.50 1.01 31.28
C GLY A 1194 -13.25 0.59 32.54
#